data_AF-A0AAP0SEA4-F1
#
_entry.id   AF-A0AAP0SEA4-F1
#
_cell.length_a   1.000
_cell.length_b   1.000
_cell.length_c   1.000
_cell.angle_alpha   90.00
_cell.angle_beta   90.00
_cell.angle_gamma   90.00
#
_symmetry.space_group_name_H-M   'P 1'
#
loop_
_entity.id
_entity.type
_entity.pdbx_description
1 polymer ?
#
loop_
_entity_poly.entity_id
_entity_poly.type
_entity_poly.pdbx_seq_one_letter_code
_entity_poly.pdbx_strand_id
1 'polypeptide(L)'
;MPPLSLRLPRYGTHRLLDLPGQVGKCNAPYIKNFLKKLITEVESNKVEVLDELYEQYAHYMTSLKEDNLVKGDSMICKSISFLFSNDCLELPSCPSSMKLVVPLQCSLNMLEGDTGCSVWPSSLFLSEFILSCPEIFSNKSCFEVGSGVGLVGICLAHVKASKVILSDGDLSTLTNLKLNLELNQLSSKTDFPERTSPDSTVVNCIHLPWESAPESGLHDFTPDVVLGADVIYDPSCLPDLIQVLAILLDQTKSSSYQQEDGCLSEGTCIMDGKVEGTDEILDLDRRKISHTHNLDRSDSNADAGSQGFDACEGKATYNSSCGVESLSRAVNAGPVAYIASVIRNIDTFNHFLALADQANLVVTDLTGNFKLFDLLPYMQSYNRTSIRLFSSSTMDQEKQEIEVIHSWSAPRSLSSSLMYSFAQRDDMEVLDEPLYANFLRVTGLDRPYREELLSKMESDGNKVVKEVIFGPGEKKYRFCKHMAKQRVPGLTNELMKKGKHFILIRNPLDILPSFTKVLPASLLELGLAELVSIYSELCELGRPPPIIDAAELQQDPEAALHGLCEDLDIPFQPAMLKWEAGPKPIDGIWAPCWYGSLHKSTCFTPERKYPEPFPFSFYDLLEQSLPFYNMLKRQVRRTSSLLKSPLPEPDLPVPANKKLLAWVGDEIVPRDSAKVSVFDSVVQGGDSVWEGLRVYSGKIFKLDEHLDRLFDSAKALAFDNVPTREEVTSGMSPGFNLYGCTLIVLAEWKPPMYDNTRGITLVTATTRRNSPNNLDSKIHHNNLLNNILAKIEGNNARADDAIMLDKDGYVSETNATNIFLVKKGCVLTPHADYCLPGITRATVMDLVVKEKLVLEERRISLSEFHTADEVWTTGTMGELSPVVKIDGRIVGNGQVGPITRRLQASYKNLTDESGVPIPTYNKA
;
A
#
# COMPACT_ATOMS: atom_id res chain seq x y z
N MET A 1 -6.24 30.83 -21.18
CA MET A 1 -7.59 31.28 -21.60
C MET A 1 -7.96 30.63 -22.93
N PRO A 2 -9.26 30.47 -23.25
CA PRO A 2 -9.73 29.36 -24.11
C PRO A 2 -10.33 29.81 -25.46
N PRO A 3 -10.69 28.86 -26.35
CA PRO A 3 -11.76 29.04 -27.32
C PRO A 3 -13.14 28.65 -26.75
N LEU A 4 -14.19 29.29 -27.27
CA LEU A 4 -15.55 29.29 -26.72
C LEU A 4 -16.34 27.98 -26.91
N SER A 5 -17.30 27.79 -25.99
CA SER A 5 -18.46 26.91 -26.16
C SER A 5 -19.58 27.53 -27.01
N LEU A 6 -20.36 26.71 -27.71
CA LEU A 6 -21.74 27.01 -28.11
C LEU A 6 -22.66 25.86 -27.70
N ARG A 7 -23.85 26.18 -27.16
CA ARG A 7 -24.79 25.22 -26.53
C ARG A 7 -26.18 25.29 -27.17
N LEU A 8 -26.75 24.10 -27.41
CA LEU A 8 -28.19 23.76 -27.26
C LEU A 8 -29.20 24.39 -28.27
N PRO A 9 -30.32 23.69 -28.60
CA PRO A 9 -31.42 23.41 -27.66
C PRO A 9 -31.86 21.94 -27.52
N ARG A 10 -32.53 21.64 -26.39
CA ARG A 10 -33.29 20.41 -26.15
C ARG A 10 -34.77 20.60 -26.52
N TYR A 11 -35.34 19.64 -27.25
CA TYR A 11 -36.75 19.20 -27.27
C TYR A 11 -36.72 17.76 -27.83
N GLY A 12 -37.60 16.80 -27.52
CA GLY A 12 -38.75 16.73 -26.63
C GLY A 12 -39.47 15.40 -26.93
N THR A 13 -39.86 14.61 -25.94
CA THR A 13 -40.48 13.28 -26.14
C THR A 13 -41.89 13.38 -26.71
N HIS A 14 -42.23 12.63 -27.78
CA HIS A 14 -43.47 11.83 -27.88
C HIS A 14 -43.59 11.00 -29.18
N ARG A 15 -44.49 10.01 -29.13
CA ARG A 15 -44.80 8.99 -30.16
C ARG A 15 -45.39 9.57 -31.45
N LEU A 16 -45.22 8.83 -32.55
CA LEU A 16 -46.20 8.73 -33.63
C LEU A 16 -46.36 7.24 -34.01
N LEU A 17 -47.61 6.75 -34.01
CA LEU A 17 -48.04 5.41 -34.43
C LEU A 17 -48.81 5.53 -35.75
N ASP A 18 -48.75 4.46 -36.56
CA ASP A 18 -49.79 3.97 -37.48
C ASP A 18 -50.54 4.97 -38.39
N LEU A 19 -50.28 5.02 -39.71
CA LEU A 19 -50.88 4.21 -40.80
C LEU A 19 -51.54 5.19 -41.82
N PRO A 20 -51.97 4.81 -43.05
CA PRO A 20 -51.64 3.67 -43.91
C PRO A 20 -51.18 4.08 -45.35
N GLY A 21 -50.89 3.11 -46.23
CA GLY A 21 -51.11 3.27 -47.68
C GLY A 21 -49.87 3.41 -48.59
N GLN A 22 -49.83 2.54 -49.59
CA GLN A 22 -48.84 2.40 -50.67
C GLN A 22 -48.23 3.71 -51.25
N VAL A 23 -46.93 3.92 -51.01
CA VAL A 23 -46.04 4.63 -51.97
C VAL A 23 -44.66 3.96 -51.99
N GLY A 24 -44.25 3.41 -53.15
CA GLY A 24 -42.83 3.30 -53.52
C GLY A 24 -42.02 2.08 -53.10
N LYS A 25 -42.35 0.87 -53.57
CA LYS A 25 -41.47 -0.33 -53.55
C LYS A 25 -40.16 -0.20 -54.38
N CYS A 26 -39.76 1.00 -54.81
CA CYS A 26 -38.80 1.21 -55.91
C CYS A 26 -37.35 1.56 -55.51
N ASN A 27 -37.02 1.74 -54.22
CA ASN A 27 -35.68 2.20 -53.80
C ASN A 27 -34.87 1.23 -52.93
N ALA A 28 -35.35 0.03 -52.61
CA ALA A 28 -34.59 -0.91 -51.76
C ALA A 28 -33.18 -1.26 -52.30
N PRO A 29 -32.97 -1.53 -53.62
CA PRO A 29 -31.62 -1.77 -54.16
C PRO A 29 -30.74 -0.51 -54.14
N TYR A 30 -31.33 0.68 -54.30
CA TYR A 30 -30.62 1.95 -54.23
C TYR A 30 -30.16 2.24 -52.80
N ILE A 31 -31.05 2.10 -51.81
CA ILE A 31 -30.76 2.28 -50.39
C ILE A 31 -29.70 1.28 -49.92
N LYS A 32 -29.82 -0.01 -50.30
CA LYS A 32 -28.79 -1.03 -50.06
C LYS A 32 -27.41 -0.61 -50.60
N ASN A 33 -27.33 -0.16 -51.85
CA ASN A 33 -26.06 0.25 -52.46
C ASN A 33 -25.52 1.58 -51.89
N PHE A 34 -26.40 2.49 -51.48
CA PHE A 34 -26.05 3.74 -50.81
C PHE A 34 -25.49 3.47 -49.41
N LEU A 35 -26.18 2.67 -48.58
CA LEU A 35 -25.72 2.25 -47.25
C LEU A 35 -24.37 1.52 -47.36
N LYS A 36 -24.22 0.57 -48.29
CA LYS A 36 -22.94 -0.11 -48.51
C LYS A 36 -21.79 0.88 -48.80
N LYS A 37 -22.02 1.84 -49.71
CA LYS A 37 -21.02 2.87 -50.03
C LYS A 37 -20.73 3.78 -48.84
N LEU A 38 -21.74 4.21 -48.11
CA LEU A 38 -21.60 5.09 -46.95
C LEU A 38 -20.78 4.41 -45.85
N ILE A 39 -21.09 3.17 -45.51
CA ILE A 39 -20.34 2.34 -44.55
C ILE A 39 -18.87 2.23 -45.01
N THR A 40 -18.64 1.79 -46.26
CA THR A 40 -17.28 1.62 -46.81
C THR A 40 -16.46 2.91 -46.78
N GLU A 41 -17.09 4.06 -47.04
CA GLU A 41 -16.43 5.37 -47.05
C GLU A 41 -16.11 5.87 -45.62
N VAL A 42 -16.98 5.60 -44.65
CA VAL A 42 -16.76 5.96 -43.23
C VAL A 42 -15.64 5.10 -42.62
N GLU A 43 -15.65 3.79 -42.91
CA GLU A 43 -14.59 2.86 -42.52
C GLU A 43 -13.24 3.23 -43.15
N SER A 44 -13.21 3.59 -44.44
CA SER A 44 -11.96 3.96 -45.13
C SER A 44 -11.32 5.25 -44.56
N ASN A 45 -12.13 6.13 -43.98
CA ASN A 45 -11.69 7.33 -43.27
C ASN A 45 -11.38 7.08 -41.77
N LYS A 46 -11.40 5.82 -41.30
CA LYS A 46 -11.14 5.40 -39.91
C LYS A 46 -12.06 6.06 -38.88
N VAL A 47 -13.31 6.30 -39.25
CA VAL A 47 -14.37 6.76 -38.35
C VAL A 47 -15.26 5.57 -38.00
N GLU A 48 -15.72 5.51 -36.75
CA GLU A 48 -16.60 4.44 -36.28
C GLU A 48 -17.99 4.56 -36.92
N VAL A 49 -18.51 3.43 -37.42
CA VAL A 49 -19.83 3.35 -38.05
C VAL A 49 -20.86 2.97 -36.98
N LEU A 50 -21.93 3.75 -36.87
CA LEU A 50 -23.05 3.46 -35.96
C LEU A 50 -23.71 2.12 -36.30
N ASP A 51 -23.94 1.27 -35.29
CA ASP A 51 -24.50 -0.08 -35.46
C ASP A 51 -25.87 -0.08 -36.16
N GLU A 52 -26.69 0.96 -35.97
CA GLU A 52 -28.00 1.08 -36.61
C GLU A 52 -27.88 1.16 -38.16
N LEU A 53 -26.74 1.60 -38.71
CA LEU A 53 -26.47 1.56 -40.16
C LEU A 53 -26.19 0.13 -40.64
N TYR A 54 -25.52 -0.69 -39.83
CA TYR A 54 -25.33 -2.11 -40.10
C TYR A 54 -26.63 -2.90 -40.01
N GLU A 55 -27.45 -2.64 -38.99
CA GLU A 55 -28.77 -3.24 -38.83
C GLU A 55 -29.70 -2.89 -40.00
N GLN A 56 -29.74 -1.63 -40.44
CA GLN A 56 -30.53 -1.25 -41.62
C GLN A 56 -29.98 -1.85 -42.92
N TYR A 57 -28.66 -1.96 -43.07
CA TYR A 57 -28.07 -2.64 -44.22
C TYR A 57 -28.44 -4.14 -44.23
N ALA A 58 -28.41 -4.80 -43.07
CA ALA A 58 -28.85 -6.19 -42.91
C ALA A 58 -30.35 -6.35 -43.19
N HIS A 59 -31.20 -5.43 -42.74
CA HIS A 59 -32.64 -5.42 -43.02
C HIS A 59 -32.97 -5.29 -44.52
N TYR A 60 -32.24 -4.45 -45.27
CA TYR A 60 -32.39 -4.37 -46.73
C TYR A 60 -31.70 -5.52 -47.48
N MET A 61 -30.83 -6.30 -46.82
CA MET A 61 -30.29 -7.56 -47.35
C MET A 61 -31.29 -8.72 -47.22
N THR A 62 -32.07 -8.78 -46.13
CA THR A 62 -33.06 -9.84 -45.88
C THR A 62 -34.40 -9.58 -46.59
N SER A 63 -34.89 -8.33 -46.62
CA SER A 63 -36.20 -7.99 -47.24
C SER A 63 -36.28 -8.12 -48.77
N LEU A 64 -35.20 -8.54 -49.44
CA LEU A 64 -35.15 -8.81 -50.88
C LEU A 64 -35.26 -10.29 -51.25
N LYS A 65 -35.54 -11.19 -50.29
CA LYS A 65 -35.72 -12.64 -50.51
C LYS A 65 -37.13 -13.12 -50.21
N GLU A 66 -38.06 -12.87 -51.12
CA GLU A 66 -39.25 -13.72 -51.32
C GLU A 66 -39.46 -13.90 -52.83
N ASP A 67 -39.02 -15.04 -53.37
CA ASP A 67 -39.89 -15.94 -54.12
C ASP A 67 -39.18 -17.27 -54.45
N ASN A 68 -39.79 -18.36 -53.98
CA ASN A 68 -39.75 -19.73 -54.48
C ASN A 68 -38.51 -20.24 -55.28
N LEU A 69 -37.68 -21.10 -54.67
CA LEU A 69 -37.07 -22.26 -55.34
C LEU A 69 -36.56 -23.34 -54.36
N VAL A 70 -37.20 -24.50 -54.46
CA VAL A 70 -36.92 -25.87 -53.99
C VAL A 70 -35.54 -26.19 -53.36
N LYS A 71 -35.57 -26.93 -52.23
CA LYS A 71 -34.40 -27.60 -51.58
C LYS A 71 -33.54 -28.40 -52.58
N GLY A 72 -32.23 -28.19 -52.51
CA GLY A 72 -31.21 -29.07 -53.08
C GLY A 72 -29.87 -28.85 -52.37
N ASP A 73 -29.26 -29.92 -51.88
CA ASP A 73 -28.03 -29.85 -51.09
C ASP A 73 -26.87 -29.28 -51.92
N SER A 74 -26.33 -28.15 -51.50
CA SER A 74 -25.28 -27.42 -52.22
C SER A 74 -23.89 -27.75 -51.70
N MET A 75 -23.61 -29.04 -51.53
CA MET A 75 -22.28 -29.52 -51.18
C MET A 75 -21.33 -29.37 -52.37
N ILE A 76 -20.13 -28.85 -52.13
CA ILE A 76 -19.05 -28.72 -53.10
C ILE A 76 -17.77 -29.39 -52.61
N CYS A 77 -17.03 -30.01 -53.53
CA CYS A 77 -15.68 -30.49 -53.24
C CYS A 77 -14.68 -29.35 -53.43
N LYS A 78 -13.99 -28.96 -52.35
CA LYS A 78 -12.85 -28.04 -52.36
C LYS A 78 -11.56 -28.84 -52.20
N SER A 79 -10.55 -28.60 -53.04
CA SER A 79 -9.22 -29.23 -52.87
C SER A 79 -8.22 -28.20 -52.37
N ILE A 80 -7.87 -28.26 -51.10
CA ILE A 80 -6.88 -27.37 -50.47
C ILE A 80 -5.49 -27.92 -50.76
N SER A 81 -4.60 -27.08 -51.27
CA SER A 81 -3.30 -27.48 -51.81
C SER A 81 -2.16 -26.77 -51.08
N PHE A 82 -1.63 -27.36 -50.01
CA PHE A 82 -0.47 -26.80 -49.32
C PHE A 82 0.77 -26.98 -50.21
N LEU A 83 1.41 -25.86 -50.57
CA LEU A 83 2.55 -25.76 -51.46
C LEU A 83 3.83 -25.54 -50.64
N PHE A 84 4.78 -26.45 -50.75
CA PHE A 84 6.05 -26.38 -50.00
C PHE A 84 7.11 -25.73 -50.90
N SER A 85 7.78 -24.67 -50.40
CA SER A 85 8.89 -24.02 -51.12
C SER A 85 10.19 -24.83 -51.00
N ASN A 86 11.24 -24.43 -51.72
CA ASN A 86 12.57 -25.01 -51.55
C ASN A 86 13.10 -24.87 -50.10
N ASP A 87 12.69 -23.82 -49.39
CA ASP A 87 13.06 -23.58 -47.98
C ASP A 87 12.36 -24.56 -47.01
N CYS A 88 11.40 -25.34 -47.50
CA CYS A 88 10.64 -26.34 -46.75
C CYS A 88 11.15 -27.77 -46.95
N LEU A 89 12.22 -27.98 -47.74
CA LEU A 89 12.74 -29.32 -48.10
C LEU A 89 13.23 -30.14 -46.91
N GLU A 90 13.62 -29.48 -45.81
CA GLU A 90 14.08 -30.14 -44.58
C GLU A 90 12.94 -30.48 -43.59
N LEU A 91 11.70 -30.05 -43.86
CA LEU A 91 10.56 -30.33 -42.98
C LEU A 91 10.09 -31.79 -43.10
N PRO A 92 9.93 -32.54 -42.00
CA PRO A 92 9.36 -33.89 -42.00
C PRO A 92 7.93 -34.00 -42.59
N SER A 93 7.21 -32.88 -42.63
CA SER A 93 5.86 -32.74 -43.20
C SER A 93 5.85 -32.57 -44.73
N CYS A 94 6.99 -32.27 -45.36
CA CYS A 94 7.06 -31.98 -46.79
C CYS A 94 6.95 -33.27 -47.62
N PRO A 95 5.88 -33.47 -48.43
CA PRO A 95 5.75 -34.67 -49.25
C PRO A 95 6.71 -34.60 -50.45
N SER A 96 7.11 -35.75 -51.00
CA SER A 96 8.01 -35.83 -52.17
C SER A 96 7.49 -35.14 -53.44
N SER A 97 6.19 -34.85 -53.49
CA SER A 97 5.52 -34.03 -54.53
C SER A 97 5.68 -32.52 -54.35
N MET A 98 6.28 -32.06 -53.25
CA MET A 98 6.31 -30.67 -52.76
C MET A 98 4.91 -30.01 -52.63
N LYS A 99 3.86 -30.86 -52.62
CA LYS A 99 2.46 -30.46 -52.61
C LYS A 99 1.62 -31.49 -51.86
N LEU A 100 0.96 -31.07 -50.78
CA LEU A 100 -0.08 -31.84 -50.11
C LEU A 100 -1.45 -31.36 -50.59
N VAL A 101 -2.33 -32.27 -50.99
CA VAL A 101 -3.69 -31.93 -51.47
C VAL A 101 -4.72 -32.63 -50.58
N VAL A 102 -5.57 -31.83 -49.95
CA VAL A 102 -6.66 -32.26 -49.07
C VAL A 102 -8.00 -31.96 -49.77
N PRO A 103 -8.65 -32.93 -50.45
CA PRO A 103 -10.04 -32.82 -50.86
C PRO A 103 -10.98 -32.78 -49.65
N LEU A 104 -11.95 -31.87 -49.65
CA LEU A 104 -12.98 -31.71 -48.63
C LEU A 104 -14.33 -31.43 -49.29
N GLN A 105 -15.35 -32.21 -48.92
CA GLN A 105 -16.73 -31.85 -49.15
C GLN A 105 -17.18 -30.80 -48.12
N CYS A 106 -17.72 -29.69 -48.62
CA CYS A 106 -18.12 -28.51 -47.84
C CYS A 106 -19.50 -28.03 -48.28
N SER A 107 -20.33 -27.51 -47.37
CA SER A 107 -21.58 -26.83 -47.76
C SER A 107 -21.29 -25.43 -48.35
N LEU A 108 -22.18 -24.98 -49.24
CA LEU A 108 -22.30 -23.57 -49.65
C LEU A 108 -23.34 -22.80 -48.82
N ASN A 109 -24.12 -23.50 -47.99
CA ASN A 109 -25.10 -22.92 -47.08
C ASN A 109 -24.47 -22.72 -45.69
N MET A 110 -24.87 -21.67 -44.98
CA MET A 110 -24.40 -21.36 -43.61
C MET A 110 -25.58 -21.13 -42.67
N LEU A 111 -26.63 -21.93 -42.83
CA LEU A 111 -27.88 -21.89 -42.07
C LEU A 111 -28.22 -23.31 -41.61
N GLU A 112 -28.91 -23.42 -40.46
CA GLU A 112 -29.51 -24.67 -39.95
C GLU A 112 -28.57 -25.89 -39.94
N GLY A 113 -27.47 -25.83 -39.17
CA GLY A 113 -26.55 -26.97 -38.91
C GLY A 113 -25.33 -27.05 -39.84
N ASP A 114 -25.44 -26.56 -41.08
CA ASP A 114 -24.36 -26.63 -42.10
C ASP A 114 -23.11 -25.77 -41.78
N THR A 115 -23.13 -24.97 -40.71
CA THR A 115 -22.04 -24.06 -40.32
C THR A 115 -20.72 -24.78 -40.05
N GLY A 116 -20.77 -25.99 -39.48
CA GLY A 116 -19.60 -26.86 -39.28
C GLY A 116 -19.09 -27.52 -40.57
N CYS A 117 -19.96 -27.67 -41.57
CA CYS A 117 -19.63 -28.16 -42.92
C CYS A 117 -18.88 -27.13 -43.79
N SER A 118 -18.35 -26.05 -43.23
CA SER A 118 -17.58 -25.01 -43.93
C SER A 118 -16.09 -24.97 -43.52
N VAL A 119 -15.23 -24.53 -44.44
CA VAL A 119 -13.80 -24.27 -44.15
C VAL A 119 -13.65 -22.87 -43.57
N TRP A 120 -13.12 -22.79 -42.35
CA TRP A 120 -12.89 -21.53 -41.63
C TRP A 120 -11.44 -21.04 -41.77
N PRO A 121 -11.18 -19.71 -41.79
CA PRO A 121 -9.81 -19.19 -41.85
C PRO A 121 -8.90 -19.73 -40.73
N SER A 122 -9.43 -19.89 -39.53
CA SER A 122 -8.71 -20.43 -38.37
C SER A 122 -8.28 -21.90 -38.58
N SER A 123 -9.06 -22.72 -39.30
CA SER A 123 -8.67 -24.11 -39.59
C SER A 123 -7.60 -24.19 -40.67
N LEU A 124 -7.58 -23.27 -41.64
CA LEU A 124 -6.45 -23.10 -42.58
C LEU A 124 -5.16 -22.77 -41.82
N PHE A 125 -5.21 -21.78 -40.92
CA PHE A 125 -4.06 -21.35 -40.12
C PHE A 125 -3.52 -22.45 -39.21
N LEU A 126 -4.40 -23.15 -38.50
CA LEU A 126 -3.99 -24.24 -37.60
C LEU A 126 -3.37 -25.41 -38.39
N SER A 127 -3.86 -25.67 -39.60
CA SER A 127 -3.28 -26.66 -40.52
C SER A 127 -1.89 -26.26 -41.01
N GLU A 128 -1.67 -24.97 -41.33
CA GLU A 128 -0.33 -24.48 -41.67
C GLU A 128 0.63 -24.50 -40.49
N PHE A 129 0.15 -24.28 -39.26
CA PHE A 129 0.94 -24.45 -38.04
C PHE A 129 1.37 -25.91 -37.87
N ILE A 130 0.46 -26.87 -37.99
CA ILE A 130 0.77 -28.31 -37.96
C ILE A 130 1.81 -28.69 -39.01
N LEU A 131 1.65 -28.22 -40.25
CA LEU A 131 2.57 -28.53 -41.34
C LEU A 131 3.91 -27.79 -41.24
N SER A 132 3.96 -26.62 -40.59
CA SER A 132 5.20 -25.84 -40.37
C SER A 132 6.01 -26.35 -39.17
N CYS A 133 5.34 -26.90 -38.16
CA CYS A 133 5.91 -27.34 -36.88
C CYS A 133 5.54 -28.80 -36.55
N PRO A 134 5.83 -29.78 -37.43
CA PRO A 134 5.40 -31.17 -37.25
C PRO A 134 5.95 -31.82 -35.98
N GLU A 135 7.07 -31.35 -35.44
CA GLU A 135 7.71 -31.83 -34.22
C GLU A 135 6.85 -31.66 -32.95
N ILE A 136 5.90 -30.72 -32.95
CA ILE A 136 4.95 -30.50 -31.83
C ILE A 136 3.90 -31.62 -31.78
N PHE A 137 3.53 -32.18 -32.94
CA PHE A 137 2.38 -33.10 -33.11
C PHE A 137 2.80 -34.54 -33.43
N SER A 138 4.02 -34.75 -33.93
CA SER A 138 4.54 -36.07 -34.30
C SER A 138 4.56 -37.01 -33.09
N ASN A 139 3.99 -38.21 -33.23
CA ASN A 139 3.83 -39.22 -32.19
C ASN A 139 2.98 -38.80 -30.97
N LYS A 140 2.30 -37.65 -31.00
CA LYS A 140 1.42 -37.18 -29.91
C LYS A 140 -0.04 -37.63 -30.09
N SER A 141 -0.74 -37.78 -28.97
CA SER A 141 -2.19 -37.98 -28.92
C SER A 141 -2.89 -36.63 -29.03
N CYS A 142 -3.54 -36.38 -30.16
CA CYS A 142 -4.17 -35.09 -30.47
C CYS A 142 -5.70 -35.18 -30.42
N PHE A 143 -6.36 -34.18 -29.83
CA PHE A 143 -7.81 -34.07 -29.72
C PHE A 143 -8.30 -32.73 -30.28
N GLU A 144 -9.15 -32.73 -31.29
CA GLU A 144 -9.73 -31.52 -31.87
C GLU A 144 -11.17 -31.29 -31.38
N VAL A 145 -11.42 -30.16 -30.71
CA VAL A 145 -12.76 -29.68 -30.33
C VAL A 145 -13.35 -28.83 -31.46
N GLY A 146 -14.55 -29.18 -31.93
CA GLY A 146 -15.23 -28.46 -33.02
C GLY A 146 -14.54 -28.66 -34.36
N SER A 147 -14.29 -29.92 -34.76
CA SER A 147 -13.45 -30.26 -35.92
C SER A 147 -14.05 -29.86 -37.28
N GLY A 148 -15.35 -29.58 -37.35
CA GLY A 148 -16.01 -29.12 -38.59
C GLY A 148 -15.77 -30.07 -39.77
N VAL A 149 -15.20 -29.56 -40.85
CA VAL A 149 -14.85 -30.34 -42.06
C VAL A 149 -13.64 -31.27 -41.90
N GLY A 150 -12.88 -31.22 -40.80
CA GLY A 150 -11.79 -32.15 -40.50
C GLY A 150 -10.41 -31.85 -41.06
N LEU A 151 -10.20 -30.66 -41.65
CA LEU A 151 -8.94 -30.29 -42.30
C LEU A 151 -7.72 -30.41 -41.38
N VAL A 152 -7.85 -29.95 -40.14
CA VAL A 152 -6.80 -29.96 -39.11
C VAL A 152 -6.47 -31.41 -38.73
N GLY A 153 -7.47 -32.23 -38.42
CA GLY A 153 -7.34 -33.68 -38.24
C GLY A 153 -6.60 -34.43 -39.36
N ILE A 154 -6.88 -34.08 -40.63
CA ILE A 154 -6.17 -34.67 -41.78
C ILE A 154 -4.69 -34.25 -41.80
N CYS A 155 -4.39 -32.99 -41.46
CA CYS A 155 -3.01 -32.52 -41.34
C CYS A 155 -2.27 -33.17 -40.15
N LEU A 156 -2.93 -33.42 -39.02
CA LEU A 156 -2.38 -34.17 -37.88
C LEU A 156 -2.03 -35.62 -38.25
N ALA A 157 -2.90 -36.27 -39.02
CA ALA A 157 -2.62 -37.61 -39.54
C ALA A 157 -1.41 -37.61 -40.49
N HIS A 158 -1.30 -36.60 -41.38
CA HIS A 158 -0.18 -36.44 -42.31
C HIS A 158 1.17 -36.24 -41.60
N VAL A 159 1.22 -35.49 -40.49
CA VAL A 159 2.45 -35.33 -39.68
C VAL A 159 2.68 -36.47 -38.67
N LYS A 160 1.94 -37.58 -38.78
CA LYS A 160 2.11 -38.79 -37.96
C LYS A 160 1.92 -38.54 -36.45
N ALA A 161 0.86 -37.84 -36.07
CA ALA A 161 0.33 -37.95 -34.71
C ALA A 161 0.06 -39.44 -34.36
N SER A 162 0.25 -39.86 -33.10
CA SER A 162 0.07 -41.28 -32.72
C SER A 162 -1.41 -41.68 -32.63
N LYS A 163 -2.27 -40.72 -32.28
CA LYS A 163 -3.72 -40.86 -32.18
C LYS A 163 -4.35 -39.50 -32.50
N VAL A 164 -5.42 -39.47 -33.27
CA VAL A 164 -6.19 -38.26 -33.57
C VAL A 164 -7.64 -38.51 -33.22
N ILE A 165 -8.22 -37.67 -32.37
CA ILE A 165 -9.63 -37.70 -31.99
C ILE A 165 -10.26 -36.41 -32.48
N LEU A 166 -11.28 -36.53 -33.32
CA LEU A 166 -12.02 -35.41 -33.90
C LEU A 166 -13.42 -35.40 -33.31
N SER A 167 -13.87 -34.25 -32.83
CA SER A 167 -15.12 -34.13 -32.09
C SER A 167 -15.95 -32.95 -32.59
N ASP A 168 -17.26 -33.18 -32.73
CA ASP A 168 -18.22 -32.14 -33.08
C ASP A 168 -19.57 -32.40 -32.40
N GLY A 169 -20.28 -31.31 -32.09
CA GLY A 169 -21.60 -31.36 -31.44
C GLY A 169 -22.74 -31.61 -32.42
N ASP A 170 -22.56 -31.29 -33.70
CA ASP A 170 -23.60 -31.51 -34.72
C ASP A 170 -23.40 -32.83 -35.50
N LEU A 171 -24.49 -33.59 -35.62
CA LEU A 171 -24.48 -34.91 -36.27
C LEU A 171 -24.33 -34.82 -37.80
N SER A 172 -24.77 -33.72 -38.43
CA SER A 172 -24.61 -33.54 -39.87
C SER A 172 -23.15 -33.22 -40.22
N THR A 173 -22.52 -32.35 -39.43
CA THR A 173 -21.10 -32.01 -39.47
C THR A 173 -20.25 -33.25 -39.19
N LEU A 174 -20.56 -34.04 -38.16
CA LEU A 174 -19.88 -35.32 -37.86
C LEU A 174 -19.99 -36.34 -39.03
N THR A 175 -21.10 -36.32 -39.78
CA THR A 175 -21.28 -37.18 -40.96
C THR A 175 -20.41 -36.71 -42.13
N ASN A 176 -20.39 -35.40 -42.40
CA ASN A 176 -19.53 -34.80 -43.44
C ASN A 176 -18.04 -34.93 -43.09
N LEU A 177 -17.68 -34.84 -41.81
CA LEU A 177 -16.33 -35.08 -41.30
C LEU A 177 -15.83 -36.49 -41.64
N LYS A 178 -16.64 -37.53 -41.37
CA LYS A 178 -16.31 -38.92 -41.71
C LYS A 178 -16.11 -39.10 -43.22
N LEU A 179 -16.99 -38.53 -44.03
CA LEU A 179 -16.87 -38.53 -45.49
C LEU A 179 -15.56 -37.87 -45.95
N ASN A 180 -15.16 -36.77 -45.31
CA ASN A 180 -13.89 -36.10 -45.62
C ASN A 180 -12.66 -36.92 -45.23
N LEU A 181 -12.70 -37.69 -44.13
CA LEU A 181 -11.64 -38.64 -43.82
C LEU A 181 -11.52 -39.74 -44.87
N GLU A 182 -12.65 -40.30 -45.32
CA GLU A 182 -12.67 -41.32 -46.40
C GLU A 182 -12.12 -40.77 -47.73
N LEU A 183 -12.47 -39.53 -48.10
CA LEU A 183 -11.91 -38.84 -49.28
C LEU A 183 -10.38 -38.66 -49.20
N ASN A 184 -9.81 -38.66 -48.00
CA ASN A 184 -8.37 -38.55 -47.74
C ASN A 184 -7.73 -39.90 -47.38
N GLN A 185 -8.42 -41.02 -47.60
CA GLN A 185 -7.93 -42.39 -47.35
C GLN A 185 -7.62 -42.68 -45.86
N LEU A 186 -8.25 -41.95 -44.94
CA LEU A 186 -8.15 -42.16 -43.48
C LEU A 186 -9.33 -42.99 -42.99
N SER A 187 -9.06 -44.18 -42.47
CA SER A 187 -10.08 -45.13 -42.03
C SER A 187 -10.57 -44.83 -40.59
N SER A 188 -11.79 -44.31 -40.47
CA SER A 188 -12.49 -44.14 -39.19
C SER A 188 -12.97 -45.50 -38.65
N LYS A 189 -12.56 -45.88 -37.44
CA LYS A 189 -13.00 -47.15 -36.82
C LYS A 189 -14.41 -47.03 -36.21
N THR A 190 -15.41 -47.42 -36.99
CA THR A 190 -16.70 -47.92 -36.47
C THR A 190 -17.06 -49.21 -37.20
N ASP A 191 -17.10 -50.31 -36.43
CA ASP A 191 -17.43 -51.70 -36.81
C ASP A 191 -16.43 -52.53 -37.64
N PHE A 192 -16.12 -53.71 -37.09
CA PHE A 192 -15.30 -54.84 -37.58
C PHE A 192 -13.76 -54.69 -37.71
N PRO A 193 -12.97 -55.72 -37.29
CA PRO A 193 -11.51 -55.68 -37.32
C PRO A 193 -10.91 -56.39 -38.54
N GLU A 194 -10.45 -55.64 -39.54
CA GLU A 194 -9.47 -56.12 -40.51
C GLU A 194 -8.11 -55.40 -40.36
N ARG A 195 -7.06 -56.05 -40.88
CA ARG A 195 -5.65 -55.76 -40.55
C ARG A 195 -5.19 -54.40 -41.10
N THR A 196 -5.08 -53.40 -40.23
CA THR A 196 -4.35 -52.15 -40.51
C THR A 196 -2.84 -52.39 -40.53
N SER A 197 -2.14 -51.71 -41.44
CA SER A 197 -0.67 -51.64 -41.47
C SER A 197 -0.12 -50.99 -40.18
N PRO A 198 1.09 -51.37 -39.72
CA PRO A 198 1.65 -50.85 -38.47
C PRO A 198 1.98 -49.33 -38.47
N ASP A 199 1.98 -48.66 -39.63
CA ASP A 199 2.39 -47.26 -39.79
C ASP A 199 1.23 -46.25 -39.99
N SER A 200 -0.04 -46.66 -39.86
CA SER A 200 -1.20 -45.77 -40.11
C SER A 200 -1.74 -45.14 -38.82
N THR A 201 -1.72 -43.80 -38.74
CA THR A 201 -2.34 -43.01 -37.67
C THR A 201 -3.80 -43.39 -37.42
N VAL A 202 -4.17 -43.63 -36.16
CA VAL A 202 -5.57 -43.92 -35.78
C VAL A 202 -6.34 -42.61 -35.67
N VAL A 203 -7.32 -42.41 -36.55
CA VAL A 203 -8.24 -41.26 -36.53
C VAL A 203 -9.64 -41.72 -36.13
N ASN A 204 -10.16 -41.19 -35.03
CA ASN A 204 -11.50 -41.50 -34.50
C ASN A 204 -12.38 -40.26 -34.50
N CYS A 205 -13.64 -40.38 -34.95
CA CYS A 205 -14.64 -39.31 -34.85
C CYS A 205 -15.65 -39.61 -33.74
N ILE A 206 -15.85 -38.67 -32.81
CA ILE A 206 -16.82 -38.77 -31.71
C ILE A 206 -17.88 -37.67 -31.80
N HIS A 207 -19.11 -37.98 -31.38
CA HIS A 207 -20.14 -36.96 -31.14
C HIS A 207 -19.91 -36.37 -29.75
N LEU A 208 -19.73 -35.04 -29.67
CA LEU A 208 -19.44 -34.34 -28.42
C LEU A 208 -20.17 -32.97 -28.37
N PRO A 209 -21.46 -32.96 -28.02
CA PRO A 209 -22.15 -31.73 -27.63
C PRO A 209 -21.58 -31.24 -26.29
N TRP A 210 -20.89 -30.09 -26.28
CA TRP A 210 -20.17 -29.60 -25.09
C TRP A 210 -21.07 -29.47 -23.87
N GLU A 211 -22.26 -28.90 -24.06
CA GLU A 211 -23.35 -28.69 -23.08
C GLU A 211 -23.92 -29.96 -22.40
N SER A 212 -23.53 -31.16 -22.87
CA SER A 212 -23.92 -32.43 -22.24
C SER A 212 -22.78 -33.47 -22.20
N ALA A 213 -21.53 -33.02 -22.34
CA ALA A 213 -20.36 -33.88 -22.30
C ALA A 213 -20.11 -34.43 -20.88
N PRO A 214 -20.13 -35.77 -20.65
CA PRO A 214 -19.91 -36.34 -19.33
C PRO A 214 -18.42 -36.32 -18.95
N GLU A 215 -18.10 -35.78 -17.77
CA GLU A 215 -16.70 -35.62 -17.30
C GLU A 215 -15.91 -36.94 -17.30
N SER A 216 -16.55 -38.05 -16.90
CA SER A 216 -15.93 -39.38 -16.87
C SER A 216 -15.51 -39.87 -18.25
N GLY A 217 -16.29 -39.59 -19.30
CA GLY A 217 -15.96 -40.00 -20.66
C GLY A 217 -14.88 -39.13 -21.32
N LEU A 218 -14.64 -37.91 -20.82
CA LEU A 218 -13.59 -37.02 -21.32
C LEU A 218 -12.21 -37.36 -20.73
N HIS A 219 -12.14 -37.73 -19.46
CA HIS A 219 -10.88 -38.13 -18.81
C HIS A 219 -10.22 -39.35 -19.48
N ASP A 220 -10.99 -40.27 -20.07
CA ASP A 220 -10.48 -41.47 -20.77
C ASP A 220 -9.64 -41.16 -22.04
N PHE A 221 -9.70 -39.94 -22.58
CA PHE A 221 -9.01 -39.61 -23.83
C PHE A 221 -7.54 -39.24 -23.68
N THR A 222 -7.16 -38.67 -22.52
CA THR A 222 -5.81 -38.22 -22.12
C THR A 222 -4.95 -37.70 -23.30
N PRO A 223 -5.34 -36.60 -23.96
CA PRO A 223 -4.55 -36.05 -25.06
C PRO A 223 -3.24 -35.42 -24.56
N ASP A 224 -2.19 -35.50 -25.37
CA ASP A 224 -0.99 -34.66 -25.24
C ASP A 224 -1.29 -33.22 -25.71
N VAL A 225 -2.11 -33.11 -26.76
CA VAL A 225 -2.40 -31.84 -27.44
C VAL A 225 -3.90 -31.73 -27.72
N VAL A 226 -4.52 -30.64 -27.30
CA VAL A 226 -5.88 -30.28 -27.71
C VAL A 226 -5.81 -29.21 -28.80
N LEU A 227 -6.75 -29.19 -29.74
CA LEU A 227 -6.80 -28.24 -30.84
C LEU A 227 -8.22 -27.67 -31.00
N GLY A 228 -8.34 -26.39 -31.36
CA GLY A 228 -9.63 -25.77 -31.67
C GLY A 228 -9.49 -24.73 -32.77
N ALA A 229 -10.31 -24.85 -33.81
CA ALA A 229 -10.35 -23.89 -34.92
C ALA A 229 -11.63 -23.04 -34.84
N ASP A 230 -11.46 -21.76 -34.55
CA ASP A 230 -12.52 -20.74 -34.49
C ASP A 230 -13.60 -20.95 -33.41
N VAL A 231 -13.35 -21.83 -32.43
CA VAL A 231 -14.29 -22.25 -31.37
C VAL A 231 -14.75 -21.15 -30.40
N ILE A 232 -14.13 -19.96 -30.44
CA ILE A 232 -14.49 -18.80 -29.60
C ILE A 232 -15.38 -17.86 -30.43
N TYR A 233 -16.61 -18.29 -30.74
CA TYR A 233 -17.52 -17.59 -31.67
C TYR A 233 -18.85 -17.12 -31.05
N ASP A 234 -19.38 -17.81 -30.04
CA ASP A 234 -20.65 -17.48 -29.37
C ASP A 234 -20.42 -17.45 -27.86
N PRO A 235 -20.74 -16.35 -27.14
CA PRO A 235 -20.64 -16.28 -25.69
C PRO A 235 -21.36 -17.40 -24.93
N SER A 236 -22.46 -17.93 -25.48
CA SER A 236 -23.32 -18.89 -24.80
C SER A 236 -22.70 -20.28 -24.63
N CYS A 237 -21.80 -20.70 -25.53
CA CYS A 237 -21.13 -22.00 -25.46
C CYS A 237 -19.74 -21.95 -24.78
N LEU A 238 -19.26 -20.75 -24.39
CA LEU A 238 -17.95 -20.61 -23.75
C LEU A 238 -17.82 -21.32 -22.39
N PRO A 239 -18.85 -21.34 -21.50
CA PRO A 239 -18.76 -22.08 -20.24
C PRO A 239 -18.51 -23.58 -20.48
N ASP A 240 -19.26 -24.19 -21.40
CA ASP A 240 -19.15 -25.62 -21.71
C ASP A 240 -17.84 -25.94 -22.43
N LEU A 241 -17.41 -25.08 -23.37
CA LEU A 241 -16.10 -25.19 -24.02
C LEU A 241 -14.95 -25.16 -22.99
N ILE A 242 -15.01 -24.24 -22.01
CA ILE A 242 -14.01 -24.13 -20.96
C ILE A 242 -14.03 -25.35 -20.03
N GLN A 243 -15.20 -25.91 -19.70
CA GLN A 243 -15.29 -27.15 -18.93
C GLN A 243 -14.64 -28.32 -19.69
N VAL A 244 -14.95 -28.49 -20.99
CA VAL A 244 -14.33 -29.53 -21.84
C VAL A 244 -12.81 -29.35 -21.91
N LEU A 245 -12.31 -28.13 -22.11
CA LEU A 245 -10.88 -27.83 -22.13
C LEU A 245 -10.22 -28.12 -20.78
N ALA A 246 -10.82 -27.72 -19.66
CA ALA A 246 -10.27 -27.96 -18.33
C ALA A 246 -10.12 -29.46 -18.03
N ILE A 247 -11.13 -30.28 -18.39
CA ILE A 247 -11.11 -31.73 -18.18
C ILE A 247 -10.07 -32.42 -19.07
N LEU A 248 -9.96 -32.01 -20.34
CA LEU A 248 -8.97 -32.58 -21.28
C LEU A 248 -7.52 -32.18 -20.94
N LEU A 249 -7.32 -31.10 -20.17
CA LEU A 249 -6.01 -30.60 -19.74
C LEU A 249 -5.64 -30.97 -18.29
N ASP A 250 -6.53 -31.64 -17.54
CA ASP A 250 -6.28 -32.11 -16.17
C ASP A 250 -5.74 -33.55 -16.15
N GLN A 251 -4.47 -33.71 -15.75
CA GLN A 251 -3.84 -35.03 -15.57
C GLN A 251 -3.87 -35.55 -14.12
N THR A 252 -4.39 -34.78 -13.16
CA THR A 252 -4.21 -35.04 -11.71
C THR A 252 -5.02 -36.20 -11.15
N LYS A 253 -6.11 -36.61 -11.82
CA LYS A 253 -7.05 -37.66 -11.32
C LYS A 253 -6.70 -39.09 -11.73
N SER A 254 -5.77 -39.27 -12.68
CA SER A 254 -5.43 -40.56 -13.32
C SER A 254 -4.89 -41.65 -12.37
N SER A 255 -4.53 -41.30 -11.13
CA SER A 255 -3.83 -42.17 -10.17
C SER A 255 -4.72 -42.76 -9.06
N SER A 256 -6.06 -42.70 -9.19
CA SER A 256 -7.00 -43.05 -8.11
C SER A 256 -7.94 -44.24 -8.34
N TYR A 257 -7.86 -44.94 -9.49
CA TYR A 257 -8.72 -46.10 -9.81
C TYR A 257 -7.96 -47.33 -10.31
N GLN A 258 -7.21 -47.99 -9.43
CA GLN A 258 -6.90 -49.44 -9.55
C GLN A 258 -6.79 -50.11 -8.17
N GLN A 259 -7.92 -50.62 -7.66
CA GLN A 259 -8.09 -51.92 -6.97
C GLN A 259 -9.32 -51.91 -6.06
N GLU A 260 -10.50 -52.23 -6.61
CA GLU A 260 -11.49 -53.02 -5.89
C GLU A 260 -12.05 -54.08 -6.84
N ASP A 261 -11.61 -55.33 -6.67
CA ASP A 261 -12.33 -56.47 -7.21
C ASP A 261 -12.21 -57.68 -6.27
N GLY A 262 -13.31 -57.94 -5.57
CA GLY A 262 -13.75 -59.22 -5.02
C GLY A 262 -12.79 -60.10 -4.18
N CYS A 263 -13.02 -60.12 -2.86
CA CYS A 263 -13.16 -61.42 -2.19
C CYS A 263 -14.18 -61.39 -1.04
N LEU A 264 -15.29 -62.11 -1.21
CA LEU A 264 -16.28 -62.36 -0.16
C LEU A 264 -15.91 -63.63 0.61
N SER A 265 -15.69 -63.51 1.91
CA SER A 265 -15.94 -64.62 2.86
C SER A 265 -16.12 -64.13 4.29
N GLU A 266 -17.31 -64.41 4.82
CA GLU A 266 -17.73 -64.67 6.20
C GLU A 266 -16.77 -64.38 7.38
N GLY A 267 -17.26 -63.79 8.48
CA GLY A 267 -16.65 -64.04 9.80
C GLY A 267 -16.77 -63.00 10.93
N THR A 268 -17.97 -62.80 11.48
CA THR A 268 -18.21 -62.89 12.95
C THR A 268 -17.32 -62.10 13.94
N CYS A 269 -17.91 -61.03 14.50
CA CYS A 269 -17.92 -60.66 15.94
C CYS A 269 -16.74 -59.98 16.71
N ILE A 270 -17.18 -59.00 17.53
CA ILE A 270 -16.88 -58.78 18.97
C ILE A 270 -15.71 -57.84 19.39
N MET A 271 -16.16 -56.70 19.95
CA MET A 271 -15.76 -55.98 21.20
C MET A 271 -14.34 -55.43 21.43
N ASP A 272 -14.39 -54.20 21.98
CA ASP A 272 -13.60 -53.63 23.09
C ASP A 272 -12.07 -53.47 23.00
N GLY A 273 -11.60 -52.30 23.49
CA GLY A 273 -10.19 -52.11 23.84
C GLY A 273 -9.72 -50.66 23.88
N LYS A 274 -10.10 -49.88 24.91
CA LYS A 274 -9.27 -48.74 25.36
C LYS A 274 -7.94 -49.28 25.91
N VAL A 275 -6.86 -48.48 25.84
CA VAL A 275 -6.18 -47.88 27.02
C VAL A 275 -4.97 -47.03 26.58
N GLU A 276 -4.61 -46.06 27.43
CA GLU A 276 -3.52 -45.08 27.31
C GLU A 276 -2.12 -45.69 27.50
N GLY A 277 -1.05 -44.94 27.21
CA GLY A 277 0.31 -45.33 27.60
C GLY A 277 1.44 -44.47 27.04
N THR A 278 1.89 -43.50 27.85
CA THR A 278 3.17 -42.78 27.78
C THR A 278 4.38 -43.75 27.74
N ASP A 279 5.59 -43.45 27.24
CA ASP A 279 6.52 -42.39 27.70
C ASP A 279 7.78 -42.27 26.80
N GLU A 280 8.64 -41.31 27.12
CA GLU A 280 9.96 -40.98 26.54
C GLU A 280 11.01 -42.14 26.56
N ILE A 281 12.12 -42.03 25.78
CA ILE A 281 13.53 -42.09 26.28
C ILE A 281 14.63 -42.15 25.16
N LEU A 282 15.64 -41.27 25.32
CA LEU A 282 17.07 -41.30 24.87
C LEU A 282 17.50 -41.26 23.37
N ASP A 283 17.94 -40.06 22.98
CA ASP A 283 19.32 -39.67 22.57
C ASP A 283 20.42 -40.76 22.37
N LEU A 284 21.17 -40.66 21.26
CA LEU A 284 22.51 -41.27 21.09
C LEU A 284 23.35 -40.61 19.96
N ASP A 285 24.46 -39.98 20.36
CA ASP A 285 25.49 -39.31 19.51
C ASP A 285 26.40 -40.30 18.72
N ARG A 286 26.71 -40.01 17.43
CA ARG A 286 28.06 -40.22 16.84
C ARG A 286 28.33 -39.65 15.43
N ARG A 287 29.04 -38.51 15.43
CA ARG A 287 30.20 -38.09 14.60
C ARG A 287 30.62 -38.85 13.31
N LYS A 288 30.84 -38.04 12.26
CA LYS A 288 32.00 -37.97 11.31
C LYS A 288 32.46 -39.23 10.53
N ILE A 289 32.45 -39.12 9.20
CA ILE A 289 33.59 -39.51 8.34
C ILE A 289 33.88 -38.36 7.35
N SER A 290 35.16 -38.10 7.12
CA SER A 290 35.71 -37.11 6.18
C SER A 290 36.30 -37.79 4.95
N HIS A 291 36.22 -37.18 3.77
CA HIS A 291 37.23 -37.38 2.73
C HIS A 291 37.58 -36.09 2.00
N THR A 292 38.88 -35.81 1.96
CA THR A 292 39.53 -34.72 1.24
C THR A 292 40.10 -35.21 -0.09
N HIS A 293 40.05 -34.40 -1.13
CA HIS A 293 41.10 -34.41 -2.17
C HIS A 293 41.36 -33.00 -2.69
N ASN A 294 42.58 -32.49 -2.44
CA ASN A 294 43.15 -31.34 -3.14
C ASN A 294 43.64 -31.78 -4.53
N LEU A 295 43.71 -30.84 -5.48
CA LEU A 295 44.81 -30.76 -6.44
C LEU A 295 44.98 -29.29 -6.91
N ASP A 296 46.20 -28.77 -6.75
CA ASP A 296 46.61 -27.41 -7.15
C ASP A 296 47.00 -27.30 -8.64
N ARG A 297 46.93 -26.07 -9.19
CA ARG A 297 47.87 -25.39 -10.12
C ARG A 297 47.23 -24.08 -10.62
N SER A 298 47.65 -22.87 -10.23
CA SER A 298 48.94 -22.17 -10.35
C SER A 298 49.22 -21.53 -11.73
N ASP A 299 48.98 -20.21 -11.79
CA ASP A 299 49.74 -19.12 -12.46
C ASP A 299 50.24 -19.23 -13.91
N SER A 300 50.00 -18.17 -14.71
CA SER A 300 51.07 -17.21 -15.09
C SER A 300 50.56 -15.95 -15.81
N ASN A 301 51.38 -14.88 -15.77
CA ASN A 301 51.08 -13.48 -16.11
C ASN A 301 51.29 -13.07 -17.59
N ALA A 302 51.02 -11.77 -17.85
CA ALA A 302 51.74 -10.85 -18.78
C ALA A 302 51.28 -10.75 -20.25
N ASP A 303 51.39 -9.60 -20.95
CA ASP A 303 51.41 -8.16 -20.58
C ASP A 303 51.21 -7.28 -21.85
N ALA A 304 50.88 -5.99 -21.68
CA ALA A 304 50.99 -4.80 -22.55
C ALA A 304 51.12 -4.85 -24.11
N GLY A 305 50.50 -3.86 -24.81
CA GLY A 305 51.20 -3.18 -25.94
C GLY A 305 50.46 -2.59 -27.16
N SER A 306 50.05 -1.31 -27.07
CA SER A 306 50.07 -0.25 -28.12
C SER A 306 49.32 -0.30 -29.48
N GLN A 307 48.48 0.74 -29.68
CA GLN A 307 48.36 1.69 -30.82
C GLN A 307 48.31 1.23 -32.31
N GLY A 308 47.34 1.79 -33.07
CA GLY A 308 47.43 1.90 -34.55
C GLY A 308 46.11 2.25 -35.27
N PHE A 309 46.07 3.37 -35.99
CA PHE A 309 44.91 4.01 -36.62
C PHE A 309 44.26 3.31 -37.85
N ASP A 310 42.97 3.64 -38.03
CA ASP A 310 42.23 3.97 -39.27
C ASP A 310 41.54 2.94 -40.22
N ALA A 311 40.31 3.36 -40.56
CA ALA A 311 39.59 3.28 -41.84
C ALA A 311 38.89 1.98 -42.34
N CYS A 312 37.55 2.08 -42.30
CA CYS A 312 36.57 1.73 -43.36
C CYS A 312 36.16 0.27 -43.68
N GLU A 313 34.84 0.18 -43.91
CA GLU A 313 34.07 -0.83 -44.68
C GLU A 313 33.93 -2.28 -44.18
N GLY A 314 32.74 -2.55 -43.63
CA GLY A 314 31.88 -3.63 -44.13
C GLY A 314 32.16 -5.09 -43.73
N LYS A 315 31.40 -5.59 -42.75
CA LYS A 315 30.56 -6.81 -42.86
C LYS A 315 29.89 -7.16 -41.53
N ALA A 316 28.56 -7.14 -41.49
CA ALA A 316 27.81 -7.81 -40.43
C ALA A 316 27.97 -9.33 -40.60
N THR A 317 28.69 -9.97 -39.68
CA THR A 317 28.78 -11.43 -39.61
C THR A 317 27.59 -11.95 -38.81
N TYR A 318 26.68 -12.63 -39.50
CA TYR A 318 25.67 -13.47 -38.85
C TYR A 318 26.38 -14.64 -38.15
N ASN A 319 26.12 -14.83 -36.86
CA ASN A 319 26.40 -16.10 -36.18
C ASN A 319 25.07 -16.73 -35.77
N SER A 320 24.83 -17.93 -36.30
CA SER A 320 23.62 -18.73 -36.10
C SER A 320 23.73 -19.57 -34.81
N SER A 321 22.94 -19.24 -33.79
CA SER A 321 22.63 -20.16 -32.67
C SER A 321 21.45 -19.63 -31.83
N CYS A 322 20.25 -19.63 -32.40
CA CYS A 322 19.02 -19.54 -31.62
C CYS A 322 17.96 -20.43 -32.30
N GLY A 323 17.47 -21.46 -31.61
CA GLY A 323 16.49 -22.39 -32.18
C GLY A 323 16.52 -23.84 -31.68
N VAL A 324 17.50 -24.27 -30.86
CA VAL A 324 17.59 -25.68 -30.41
C VAL A 324 17.33 -25.84 -28.89
N GLU A 325 17.77 -24.89 -28.06
CA GLU A 325 17.59 -25.00 -26.59
C GLU A 325 16.15 -24.74 -26.13
N SER A 326 15.35 -23.97 -26.89
CA SER A 326 13.95 -23.66 -26.54
C SER A 326 12.98 -24.82 -26.81
N LEU A 327 13.20 -25.65 -27.83
CA LEU A 327 12.35 -26.82 -28.09
C LEU A 327 12.64 -27.99 -27.14
N SER A 328 13.86 -28.10 -26.61
CA SER A 328 14.24 -29.21 -25.71
C SER A 328 13.47 -29.26 -24.37
N ARG A 329 12.81 -28.17 -23.98
CA ARG A 329 11.93 -28.12 -22.79
C ARG A 329 10.49 -28.56 -23.04
N ALA A 330 10.02 -28.59 -24.29
CA ALA A 330 8.63 -28.92 -24.61
C ALA A 330 8.29 -30.42 -24.47
N VAL A 331 9.30 -31.29 -24.31
CA VAL A 331 9.13 -32.76 -24.30
C VAL A 331 8.54 -33.30 -22.98
N ASN A 332 8.63 -32.53 -21.89
CA ASN A 332 8.21 -32.94 -20.53
C ASN A 332 7.17 -32.01 -19.87
N ALA A 333 6.49 -31.14 -20.64
CA ALA A 333 5.37 -30.35 -20.12
C ALA A 333 4.06 -31.15 -20.17
N GLY A 334 3.07 -30.75 -19.36
CA GLY A 334 1.72 -31.32 -19.38
C GLY A 334 0.95 -31.06 -20.69
N PRO A 335 -0.35 -31.40 -20.75
CA PRO A 335 -1.12 -31.31 -21.99
C PRO A 335 -1.38 -29.84 -22.33
N VAL A 336 -1.40 -29.51 -23.62
CA VAL A 336 -1.56 -28.12 -24.11
C VAL A 336 -2.64 -28.04 -25.18
N ALA A 337 -3.56 -27.08 -25.05
CA ALA A 337 -4.53 -26.75 -26.08
C ALA A 337 -4.04 -25.63 -27.00
N TYR A 338 -4.05 -25.81 -28.31
CA TYR A 338 -3.79 -24.78 -29.31
C TYR A 338 -5.09 -24.32 -29.98
N ILE A 339 -5.50 -23.08 -29.73
CA ILE A 339 -6.74 -22.50 -30.26
C ILE A 339 -6.40 -21.40 -31.26
N ALA A 340 -6.75 -21.59 -32.52
CA ALA A 340 -6.70 -20.53 -33.53
C ALA A 340 -8.08 -19.88 -33.64
N SER A 341 -8.20 -18.56 -33.54
CA SER A 341 -9.49 -17.86 -33.66
C SER A 341 -9.37 -16.48 -34.29
N VAL A 342 -10.44 -16.03 -34.96
CA VAL A 342 -10.60 -14.62 -35.37
C VAL A 342 -11.39 -13.90 -34.28
N ILE A 343 -10.73 -12.95 -33.59
CA ILE A 343 -11.41 -12.10 -32.60
C ILE A 343 -12.35 -11.14 -33.33
N ARG A 344 -13.64 -11.51 -33.41
CA ARG A 344 -14.72 -10.71 -34.03
C ARG A 344 -15.31 -9.69 -33.07
N ASN A 345 -15.44 -10.07 -31.80
CA ASN A 345 -15.99 -9.26 -30.73
C ASN A 345 -15.07 -9.40 -29.51
N ILE A 346 -14.60 -8.27 -28.98
CA ILE A 346 -13.60 -8.25 -27.90
C ILE A 346 -14.20 -8.68 -26.56
N ASP A 347 -15.48 -8.43 -26.30
CA ASP A 347 -16.16 -8.82 -25.06
C ASP A 347 -16.37 -10.34 -24.98
N THR A 348 -16.65 -10.98 -26.12
CA THR A 348 -16.71 -12.45 -26.24
C THR A 348 -15.36 -13.08 -25.91
N PHE A 349 -14.27 -12.48 -26.41
CA PHE A 349 -12.91 -12.95 -26.11
C PHE A 349 -12.50 -12.66 -24.65
N ASN A 350 -12.86 -11.50 -24.10
CA ASN A 350 -12.64 -11.20 -22.69
C ASN A 350 -13.45 -12.13 -21.76
N HIS A 351 -14.66 -12.53 -22.16
CA HIS A 351 -15.46 -13.52 -21.43
C HIS A 351 -14.79 -14.90 -21.42
N PHE A 352 -14.26 -15.35 -22.57
CA PHE A 352 -13.44 -16.56 -22.66
C PHE A 352 -12.23 -16.52 -21.73
N LEU A 353 -11.46 -15.41 -21.72
CA LEU A 353 -10.32 -15.25 -20.80
C LEU A 353 -10.73 -15.30 -19.33
N ALA A 354 -11.85 -14.66 -18.96
CA ALA A 354 -12.35 -14.66 -17.59
C ALA A 354 -12.83 -16.04 -17.12
N LEU A 355 -13.44 -16.83 -18.01
CA LEU A 355 -13.83 -18.22 -17.73
C LEU A 355 -12.62 -19.15 -17.64
N ALA A 356 -11.61 -18.96 -18.51
CA ALA A 356 -10.36 -19.72 -18.44
C ALA A 356 -9.60 -19.48 -17.12
N ASP A 357 -9.50 -18.23 -16.68
CA ASP A 357 -8.91 -17.86 -15.38
C ASP A 357 -9.64 -18.53 -14.21
N GLN A 358 -10.99 -18.50 -14.21
CA GLN A 358 -11.82 -19.22 -13.22
C GLN A 358 -11.62 -20.74 -13.22
N ALA A 359 -11.24 -21.32 -14.36
CA ALA A 359 -10.93 -22.74 -14.52
C ALA A 359 -9.45 -23.10 -14.25
N ASN A 360 -8.62 -22.15 -13.80
CA ASN A 360 -7.17 -22.29 -13.62
C ASN A 360 -6.40 -22.64 -14.92
N LEU A 361 -6.90 -22.16 -16.06
CA LEU A 361 -6.29 -22.33 -17.39
C LEU A 361 -5.52 -21.08 -17.80
N VAL A 362 -4.22 -21.23 -18.09
CA VAL A 362 -3.33 -20.12 -18.47
C VAL A 362 -3.37 -19.92 -19.98
N VAL A 363 -4.09 -18.91 -20.46
CA VAL A 363 -4.15 -18.55 -21.88
C VAL A 363 -2.99 -17.62 -22.26
N THR A 364 -2.18 -18.04 -23.24
CA THR A 364 -1.03 -17.27 -23.78
C THR A 364 -1.19 -17.06 -25.28
N ASP A 365 -1.00 -15.83 -25.78
CA ASP A 365 -0.96 -15.53 -27.22
C ASP A 365 0.41 -15.92 -27.82
N LEU A 366 0.38 -16.76 -28.85
CA LEU A 366 1.55 -17.31 -29.56
C LEU A 366 1.63 -16.84 -31.02
N THR A 367 0.81 -15.87 -31.43
CA THR A 367 0.67 -15.44 -32.84
C THR A 367 1.98 -14.96 -33.48
N GLY A 368 2.95 -14.50 -32.69
CA GLY A 368 4.28 -14.10 -33.14
C GLY A 368 5.41 -15.09 -32.82
N ASN A 369 5.13 -16.21 -32.16
CA ASN A 369 6.15 -17.04 -31.50
C ASN A 369 6.70 -18.15 -32.41
N PHE A 370 5.98 -18.49 -33.49
CA PHE A 370 6.38 -19.52 -34.44
C PHE A 370 6.65 -18.92 -35.83
N LYS A 371 7.70 -19.41 -36.50
CA LYS A 371 7.99 -19.08 -37.89
C LYS A 371 7.16 -19.98 -38.81
N LEU A 372 5.93 -19.55 -39.10
CA LEU A 372 5.04 -20.24 -40.04
C LEU A 372 5.49 -20.03 -41.50
N PHE A 373 5.34 -21.06 -42.32
CA PHE A 373 5.56 -20.98 -43.77
C PHE A 373 4.28 -20.50 -44.50
N ASP A 374 4.46 -19.83 -45.64
CA ASP A 374 3.34 -19.45 -46.53
C ASP A 374 3.01 -20.63 -47.47
N LEU A 375 2.25 -21.60 -46.97
CA LEU A 375 1.90 -22.83 -47.70
C LEU A 375 0.62 -22.67 -48.56
N LEU A 376 -0.16 -21.60 -48.35
CA LEU A 376 -1.37 -21.27 -49.10
C LEU A 376 -1.30 -19.92 -49.88
N PRO A 377 -0.20 -19.60 -50.59
CA PRO A 377 0.05 -18.26 -51.16
C PRO A 377 -0.93 -17.87 -52.29
N TYR A 378 -1.70 -18.83 -52.81
CA TYR A 378 -2.71 -18.61 -53.84
C TYR A 378 -4.09 -18.21 -53.27
N MET A 379 -4.33 -18.41 -51.97
CA MET A 379 -5.63 -18.14 -51.34
C MET A 379 -5.75 -16.67 -50.91
N GLN A 380 -5.90 -15.76 -51.88
CA GLN A 380 -6.00 -14.31 -51.63
C GLN A 380 -7.11 -13.88 -50.65
N SER A 381 -8.15 -14.71 -50.47
CA SER A 381 -9.23 -14.47 -49.51
C SER A 381 -8.91 -14.88 -48.06
N TYR A 382 -7.75 -15.51 -47.82
CA TYR A 382 -7.31 -15.98 -46.52
C TYR A 382 -6.30 -14.99 -45.92
N ASN A 383 -6.75 -14.21 -44.92
CA ASN A 383 -5.90 -13.27 -44.20
C ASN A 383 -5.38 -13.89 -42.89
N ARG A 384 -4.08 -14.19 -42.85
CA ARG A 384 -3.38 -14.68 -41.65
C ARG A 384 -3.38 -13.67 -40.50
N THR A 385 -3.27 -12.38 -40.81
CA THR A 385 -2.99 -11.33 -39.80
C THR A 385 -4.17 -11.05 -38.85
N SER A 386 -5.39 -11.41 -39.25
CA SER A 386 -6.62 -11.33 -38.46
C SER A 386 -6.85 -12.53 -37.53
N ILE A 387 -6.03 -13.58 -37.63
CA ILE A 387 -6.13 -14.77 -36.78
C ILE A 387 -5.16 -14.60 -35.60
N ARG A 388 -5.56 -15.11 -34.43
CA ARG A 388 -4.70 -15.26 -33.26
C ARG A 388 -4.58 -16.72 -32.89
N LEU A 389 -3.38 -17.14 -32.48
CA LEU A 389 -3.10 -18.47 -31.96
C LEU A 389 -2.86 -18.37 -30.47
N PHE A 390 -3.61 -19.12 -29.67
CA PHE A 390 -3.47 -19.18 -28.23
C PHE A 390 -3.02 -20.58 -27.81
N SER A 391 -2.14 -20.68 -26.81
CA SER A 391 -2.00 -21.89 -26.01
C SER A 391 -2.76 -21.77 -24.71
N SER A 392 -3.41 -22.83 -24.27
CA SER A 392 -3.97 -22.98 -22.92
C SER A 392 -3.41 -24.24 -22.26
N SER A 393 -2.94 -24.12 -21.02
CA SER A 393 -2.51 -25.25 -20.19
C SER A 393 -3.03 -25.07 -18.77
N THR A 394 -3.11 -26.16 -18.02
CA THR A 394 -3.28 -26.08 -16.55
C THR A 394 -2.09 -25.36 -15.92
N MET A 395 -2.31 -24.68 -14.78
CA MET A 395 -1.21 -24.11 -14.00
C MET A 395 -0.33 -25.22 -13.42
N ASP A 396 0.95 -25.26 -13.83
CA ASP A 396 1.99 -25.96 -13.06
C ASP A 396 2.01 -25.40 -11.63
N GLN A 397 1.79 -26.26 -10.62
CA GLN A 397 1.79 -25.85 -9.21
C GLN A 397 3.19 -25.49 -8.65
N GLU A 398 4.20 -25.30 -9.51
CA GLU A 398 5.57 -24.92 -9.15
C GLU A 398 6.07 -23.64 -9.85
N LYS A 399 5.20 -22.65 -10.06
CA LYS A 399 5.63 -21.24 -10.14
C LYS A 399 5.13 -20.47 -8.93
N GLN A 400 5.98 -20.41 -7.90
CA GLN A 400 5.77 -19.58 -6.73
C GLN A 400 5.69 -18.11 -7.16
N GLU A 401 4.52 -17.48 -6.99
CA GLU A 401 4.34 -16.05 -7.27
C GLU A 401 5.27 -15.24 -6.37
N ILE A 402 6.03 -14.31 -6.96
CA ILE A 402 7.10 -13.61 -6.24
C ILE A 402 6.54 -12.55 -5.28
N GLU A 403 6.85 -12.68 -3.99
CA GLU A 403 6.40 -11.76 -2.96
C GLU A 403 7.23 -10.45 -3.00
N VAL A 404 6.65 -9.38 -3.57
CA VAL A 404 7.34 -8.08 -3.68
C VAL A 404 7.29 -7.29 -2.37
N ILE A 405 8.42 -6.69 -1.99
CA ILE A 405 8.59 -5.81 -0.83
C ILE A 405 9.01 -4.42 -1.31
N HIS A 406 8.17 -3.41 -1.09
CA HIS A 406 8.41 -2.02 -1.47
C HIS A 406 9.01 -1.22 -0.31
N SER A 407 10.25 -0.75 -0.49
CA SER A 407 10.94 0.18 0.40
C SER A 407 10.81 1.61 -0.11
N TRP A 408 9.97 2.42 0.53
CA TRP A 408 9.79 3.83 0.18
C TRP A 408 10.70 4.71 1.04
N SER A 409 11.46 5.62 0.42
CA SER A 409 12.40 6.48 1.15
C SER A 409 12.56 7.88 0.53
N ALA A 410 13.02 8.82 1.35
CA ALA A 410 13.65 10.05 0.87
C ALA A 410 15.12 9.76 0.46
N PRO A 411 15.73 10.51 -0.47
CA PRO A 411 17.14 10.37 -0.79
C PRO A 411 18.04 10.54 0.45
N ARG A 412 19.18 9.84 0.47
CA ARG A 412 20.16 9.83 1.60
C ARG A 412 19.65 9.24 2.93
N SER A 413 18.45 8.65 2.97
CA SER A 413 17.88 8.00 4.17
C SER A 413 18.46 6.61 4.51
N LEU A 414 19.67 6.28 4.04
CA LEU A 414 20.29 4.94 4.13
C LEU A 414 19.60 3.80 3.33
N SER A 415 18.62 4.13 2.49
CA SER A 415 17.90 3.18 1.63
C SER A 415 18.81 2.24 0.83
N SER A 416 19.93 2.72 0.28
CA SER A 416 20.90 1.87 -0.43
C SER A 416 21.65 0.90 0.50
N SER A 417 21.87 1.27 1.78
CA SER A 417 22.47 0.36 2.77
C SER A 417 21.46 -0.72 3.17
N LEU A 418 20.19 -0.34 3.31
CA LEU A 418 19.10 -1.29 3.56
C LEU A 418 18.92 -2.25 2.37
N MET A 419 19.03 -1.75 1.14
CA MET A 419 19.06 -2.56 -0.08
C MET A 419 20.20 -3.60 -0.06
N TYR A 420 21.42 -3.19 0.32
CA TYR A 420 22.56 -4.11 0.43
C TYR A 420 22.34 -5.17 1.53
N SER A 421 21.73 -4.79 2.65
CA SER A 421 21.29 -5.68 3.72
C SER A 421 20.28 -6.73 3.22
N PHE A 422 19.22 -6.31 2.53
CA PHE A 422 18.24 -7.26 1.96
C PHE A 422 18.84 -8.15 0.86
N ALA A 423 19.83 -7.66 0.11
CA ALA A 423 20.57 -8.44 -0.90
C ALA A 423 21.46 -9.56 -0.31
N GLN A 424 21.65 -9.63 1.01
CA GLN A 424 22.42 -10.72 1.65
C GLN A 424 21.57 -11.97 1.92
N ARG A 425 20.26 -11.90 1.70
CA ARG A 425 19.37 -13.04 1.93
C ARG A 425 19.43 -14.01 0.75
N ASP A 426 19.38 -15.30 1.04
CA ASP A 426 19.37 -16.36 0.02
C ASP A 426 18.02 -16.46 -0.74
N ASP A 427 16.94 -15.95 -0.16
CA ASP A 427 15.55 -16.00 -0.66
C ASP A 427 15.08 -14.72 -1.37
N MET A 428 15.97 -13.75 -1.58
CA MET A 428 15.65 -12.39 -2.03
C MET A 428 16.39 -12.01 -3.32
N GLU A 429 15.68 -11.40 -4.26
CA GLU A 429 16.26 -10.60 -5.35
C GLU A 429 15.96 -9.12 -5.15
N VAL A 430 16.73 -8.23 -5.80
CA VAL A 430 16.77 -6.81 -5.45
C VAL A 430 16.75 -5.91 -6.68
N LEU A 431 15.88 -4.89 -6.66
CA LEU A 431 15.79 -3.84 -7.67
C LEU A 431 16.11 -2.46 -7.09
N ASP A 432 17.10 -1.78 -7.66
CA ASP A 432 17.48 -0.42 -7.31
C ASP A 432 16.70 0.60 -8.16
N GLU A 433 15.79 1.37 -7.53
CA GLU A 433 14.97 2.44 -8.12
C GLU A 433 14.40 2.15 -9.53
N PRO A 434 13.65 1.05 -9.72
CA PRO A 434 13.18 0.62 -11.05
C PRO A 434 12.30 1.67 -11.76
N LEU A 435 11.63 2.56 -11.01
CA LEU A 435 10.79 3.63 -11.54
C LEU A 435 11.56 4.89 -11.98
N TYR A 436 12.88 4.95 -11.82
CA TYR A 436 13.64 6.19 -12.05
C TYR A 436 13.63 6.63 -13.53
N ALA A 437 13.62 5.70 -14.48
CA ALA A 437 13.50 5.99 -15.91
C ALA A 437 12.17 6.68 -16.24
N ASN A 438 11.06 6.15 -15.70
CA ASN A 438 9.75 6.76 -15.83
C ASN A 438 9.70 8.15 -15.19
N PHE A 439 10.28 8.34 -14.00
CA PHE A 439 10.37 9.65 -13.36
C PHE A 439 11.09 10.68 -14.23
N LEU A 440 12.26 10.35 -14.79
CA LEU A 440 13.00 11.26 -15.66
C LEU A 440 12.30 11.48 -17.01
N ARG A 441 11.57 10.48 -17.54
CA ARG A 441 10.74 10.65 -18.74
C ARG A 441 9.59 11.63 -18.50
N VAL A 442 8.85 11.46 -17.41
CA VAL A 442 7.63 12.25 -17.10
C VAL A 442 7.96 13.66 -16.61
N THR A 443 9.00 13.83 -15.78
CA THR A 443 9.36 15.16 -15.25
C THR A 443 10.22 15.98 -16.19
N GLY A 444 10.91 15.34 -17.16
CA GLY A 444 11.85 16.01 -18.05
C GLY A 444 13.10 16.57 -17.35
N LEU A 445 13.34 16.25 -16.07
CA LEU A 445 14.47 16.77 -15.31
C LEU A 445 15.80 16.30 -15.89
N ASP A 446 16.70 17.27 -16.13
CA ASP A 446 18.05 16.98 -16.56
C ASP A 446 18.90 16.40 -15.41
N ARG A 447 19.73 15.40 -15.76
CA ARG A 447 20.60 14.64 -14.86
C ARG A 447 21.84 14.16 -15.62
N PRO A 448 23.03 14.09 -14.97
CA PRO A 448 24.27 13.69 -15.64
C PRO A 448 24.22 12.33 -16.37
N TYR A 449 23.39 11.41 -15.88
CA TYR A 449 23.21 10.06 -16.40
C TYR A 449 21.86 9.86 -17.12
N ARG A 450 21.16 10.95 -17.52
CA ARG A 450 19.79 10.88 -18.05
C ARG A 450 19.65 10.00 -19.30
N GLU A 451 20.46 10.27 -20.32
CA GLU A 451 20.38 9.57 -21.62
C GLU A 451 20.79 8.09 -21.50
N GLU A 452 21.83 7.82 -20.71
CA GLU A 452 22.26 6.44 -20.41
C GLU A 452 21.16 5.66 -19.68
N LEU A 453 20.50 6.30 -18.71
CA LEU A 453 19.41 5.68 -17.94
C LEU A 453 18.19 5.40 -18.82
N LEU A 454 17.75 6.36 -19.66
CA LEU A 454 16.64 6.16 -20.59
C LEU A 454 16.93 5.12 -21.68
N SER A 455 18.19 4.93 -22.08
CA SER A 455 18.57 3.94 -23.09
C SER A 455 18.70 2.51 -22.54
N LYS A 456 18.90 2.35 -21.23
CA LYS A 456 19.14 1.05 -20.58
C LYS A 456 17.99 0.51 -19.74
N MET A 457 17.04 1.35 -19.33
CA MET A 457 15.91 0.96 -18.47
C MET A 457 14.57 1.24 -19.17
N GLU A 458 13.58 0.35 -18.99
CA GLU A 458 12.22 0.63 -19.46
C GLU A 458 11.69 1.89 -18.76
N SER A 459 11.22 2.83 -19.58
CA SER A 459 10.76 4.14 -19.16
C SER A 459 9.24 4.19 -18.98
N ASP A 460 8.50 3.21 -19.51
CA ASP A 460 7.08 3.05 -19.23
C ASP A 460 6.82 2.51 -17.83
N GLY A 461 6.48 3.40 -16.90
CA GLY A 461 6.19 3.07 -15.52
C GLY A 461 5.13 1.97 -15.34
N ASN A 462 4.14 1.85 -16.24
CA ASN A 462 3.12 0.80 -16.12
C ASN A 462 3.64 -0.57 -16.56
N LYS A 463 4.53 -0.62 -17.57
CA LYS A 463 5.27 -1.84 -17.88
C LYS A 463 6.29 -2.17 -16.80
N VAL A 464 7.02 -1.20 -16.26
CA VAL A 464 7.94 -1.43 -15.12
C VAL A 464 7.18 -2.07 -13.95
N VAL A 465 5.98 -1.58 -13.61
CA VAL A 465 5.17 -2.21 -12.56
C VAL A 465 4.79 -3.66 -12.93
N LYS A 466 4.26 -3.89 -14.15
CA LYS A 466 3.76 -5.21 -14.56
C LYS A 466 4.86 -6.25 -14.82
N GLU A 467 5.93 -5.87 -15.51
CA GLU A 467 6.90 -6.75 -16.16
C GLU A 467 8.25 -6.80 -15.42
N VAL A 468 8.55 -5.82 -14.56
CA VAL A 468 9.83 -5.75 -13.82
C VAL A 468 9.60 -5.89 -12.31
N ILE A 469 8.66 -5.14 -11.73
CA ILE A 469 8.34 -5.20 -10.30
C ILE A 469 7.54 -6.47 -9.99
N PHE A 470 6.44 -6.72 -10.70
CA PHE A 470 5.62 -7.93 -10.57
C PHE A 470 5.89 -8.96 -11.69
N GLY A 471 6.99 -8.82 -12.42
CA GLY A 471 7.42 -9.79 -13.43
C GLY A 471 7.90 -11.13 -12.83
N PRO A 472 8.21 -12.14 -13.67
CA PRO A 472 8.81 -13.38 -13.19
C PRO A 472 10.14 -13.11 -12.47
N GLY A 473 10.50 -13.95 -11.49
CA GLY A 473 11.75 -13.88 -10.75
C GLY A 473 12.29 -15.26 -10.39
N GLU A 474 13.51 -15.31 -9.89
CA GLU A 474 14.21 -16.55 -9.52
C GLU A 474 14.18 -16.83 -8.00
N LYS A 475 13.75 -15.85 -7.21
CA LYS A 475 13.72 -15.88 -5.75
C LYS A 475 12.29 -15.76 -5.23
N LYS A 476 12.07 -16.20 -3.98
CA LYS A 476 10.75 -16.12 -3.33
C LYS A 476 10.29 -14.67 -3.15
N TYR A 477 11.22 -13.79 -2.78
CA TYR A 477 10.94 -12.39 -2.50
C TYR A 477 11.70 -11.45 -3.45
N ARG A 478 11.10 -10.29 -3.74
CA ARG A 478 11.75 -9.20 -4.50
C ARG A 478 11.71 -7.89 -3.73
N PHE A 479 12.86 -7.37 -3.32
CA PHE A 479 12.98 -6.07 -2.67
C PHE A 479 13.12 -4.95 -3.70
N CYS A 480 12.17 -4.02 -3.73
CA CYS A 480 12.19 -2.85 -4.59
C CYS A 480 12.51 -1.58 -3.77
N LYS A 481 13.70 -1.01 -3.98
CA LYS A 481 14.07 0.30 -3.41
C LYS A 481 13.46 1.42 -4.24
N HIS A 482 12.66 2.29 -3.63
CA HIS A 482 12.01 3.43 -4.29
C HIS A 482 12.33 4.75 -3.60
N MET A 483 12.69 5.79 -4.37
CA MET A 483 12.60 7.16 -3.86
C MET A 483 11.16 7.66 -4.02
N ALA A 484 10.55 8.20 -2.96
CA ALA A 484 9.13 8.56 -2.94
C ALA A 484 8.70 9.43 -4.14
N LYS A 485 9.51 10.45 -4.48
CA LYS A 485 9.28 11.35 -5.63
C LYS A 485 9.25 10.67 -7.01
N GLN A 486 9.73 9.43 -7.14
CA GLN A 486 9.64 8.66 -8.39
C GLN A 486 8.24 8.13 -8.67
N ARG A 487 7.36 8.14 -7.67
CA ARG A 487 5.94 7.84 -7.84
C ARG A 487 5.20 9.03 -8.45
N VAL A 488 5.42 9.24 -9.75
CA VAL A 488 4.73 10.25 -10.54
C VAL A 488 3.26 9.85 -10.81
N PRO A 489 2.34 10.82 -11.05
CA PRO A 489 0.99 10.53 -11.48
C PRO A 489 0.93 9.69 -12.77
N GLY A 490 -0.11 8.85 -12.90
CA GLY A 490 -0.32 7.98 -14.07
C GLY A 490 0.23 6.55 -13.96
N LEU A 491 0.89 6.22 -12.85
CA LEU A 491 1.20 4.83 -12.49
C LEU A 491 -0.07 4.08 -12.05
N THR A 492 -0.14 2.80 -12.38
CA THR A 492 -1.23 1.90 -11.99
C THR A 492 -1.34 1.73 -10.46
N ASN A 493 -2.58 1.67 -9.97
CA ASN A 493 -2.87 1.44 -8.55
C ASN A 493 -2.43 0.05 -8.06
N GLU A 494 -2.12 -0.89 -8.96
CA GLU A 494 -1.53 -2.19 -8.60
C GLU A 494 -0.25 -2.04 -7.77
N LEU A 495 0.56 -1.00 -8.04
CA LEU A 495 1.79 -0.67 -7.30
C LEU A 495 1.56 -0.40 -5.81
N MET A 496 0.33 -0.05 -5.39
CA MET A 496 -0.01 0.21 -3.97
C MET A 496 -0.94 -0.87 -3.38
N LYS A 497 -1.54 -1.71 -4.24
CA LYS A 497 -2.46 -2.78 -3.83
C LYS A 497 -1.78 -4.13 -3.65
N LYS A 498 -0.64 -4.36 -4.32
CA LYS A 498 0.12 -5.61 -4.30
C LYS A 498 1.49 -5.41 -3.63
N GLY A 499 2.02 -6.51 -3.09
CA GLY A 499 3.26 -6.50 -2.32
C GLY A 499 3.10 -6.00 -0.88
N LYS A 500 4.20 -6.12 -0.11
CA LYS A 500 4.34 -5.64 1.26
C LYS A 500 5.04 -4.27 1.22
N HIS A 501 4.59 -3.30 1.99
CA HIS A 501 5.10 -1.91 1.93
C HIS A 501 5.68 -1.48 3.26
N PHE A 502 6.83 -0.81 3.26
CA PHE A 502 7.34 -0.07 4.42
C PHE A 502 7.97 1.27 4.03
N ILE A 503 8.10 2.15 5.02
CA ILE A 503 8.65 3.51 4.85
C ILE A 503 9.91 3.66 5.70
N LEU A 504 11.02 4.04 5.06
CA LEU A 504 12.26 4.40 5.74
C LEU A 504 12.42 5.93 5.75
N ILE A 505 12.35 6.51 6.94
CA ILE A 505 12.53 7.94 7.18
C ILE A 505 13.93 8.25 7.70
N ARG A 506 14.38 9.49 7.48
CA ARG A 506 15.56 10.05 8.14
C ARG A 506 15.32 11.52 8.43
N ASN A 507 15.89 12.02 9.51
CA ASN A 507 15.83 13.43 9.87
C ASN A 507 16.40 14.32 8.74
N PRO A 508 15.69 15.36 8.28
CA PRO A 508 16.19 16.25 7.24
C PRO A 508 17.52 16.95 7.58
N LEU A 509 17.80 17.13 8.89
CA LEU A 509 19.10 17.61 9.39
C LEU A 509 20.30 16.80 8.84
N ASP A 510 20.14 15.48 8.71
CA ASP A 510 21.21 14.56 8.28
C ASP A 510 21.18 14.27 6.77
N ILE A 511 20.04 14.54 6.13
CA ILE A 511 19.87 14.47 4.67
C ILE A 511 20.56 15.67 4.01
N LEU A 512 20.17 16.90 4.38
CA LEU A 512 20.49 18.14 3.66
C LEU A 512 21.99 18.40 3.44
N PRO A 513 22.89 18.24 4.44
CA PRO A 513 24.34 18.48 4.26
C PRO A 513 25.03 17.44 3.36
N SER A 514 24.36 16.32 3.06
CA SER A 514 24.91 15.25 2.20
C SER A 514 24.25 15.19 0.82
N PHE A 515 22.98 15.55 0.71
CA PHE A 515 22.24 15.60 -0.56
C PHE A 515 22.80 16.66 -1.52
N THR A 516 23.10 17.84 -0.98
CA THR A 516 23.58 19.03 -1.73
C THR A 516 24.95 18.87 -2.38
N LYS A 517 25.67 17.79 -2.06
CA LYS A 517 26.92 17.39 -2.73
C LYS A 517 26.70 16.75 -4.11
N VAL A 518 25.46 16.36 -4.43
CA VAL A 518 25.11 15.66 -5.68
C VAL A 518 24.04 16.41 -6.47
N LEU A 519 23.00 16.93 -5.82
CA LEU A 519 21.93 17.72 -6.46
C LEU A 519 21.52 18.92 -5.60
N PRO A 520 21.05 20.04 -6.20
CA PRO A 520 20.45 21.15 -5.46
C PRO A 520 19.27 20.68 -4.60
N ALA A 521 19.22 21.08 -3.33
CA ALA A 521 18.13 20.70 -2.43
C ALA A 521 16.89 21.59 -2.64
N SER A 522 15.72 20.96 -2.68
CA SER A 522 14.41 21.58 -2.64
C SER A 522 13.42 20.61 -1.97
N LEU A 523 12.25 21.07 -1.55
CA LEU A 523 11.27 20.21 -0.88
C LEU A 523 10.85 19.01 -1.75
N LEU A 524 10.62 19.27 -3.05
CA LEU A 524 10.32 18.25 -4.07
C LEU A 524 11.48 17.26 -4.29
N GLU A 525 12.73 17.73 -4.22
CA GLU A 525 13.90 16.86 -4.36
C GLU A 525 14.11 15.95 -3.15
N LEU A 526 13.64 16.35 -1.96
CA LEU A 526 13.69 15.53 -0.75
C LEU A 526 12.62 14.44 -0.72
N GLY A 527 11.46 14.65 -1.35
CA GLY A 527 10.41 13.62 -1.45
C GLY A 527 9.65 13.32 -0.14
N LEU A 528 9.77 14.20 0.88
CA LEU A 528 9.22 13.96 2.21
C LEU A 528 7.70 14.12 2.26
N ALA A 529 7.13 15.04 1.47
CA ALA A 529 5.69 15.18 1.33
C ALA A 529 5.07 13.97 0.61
N GLU A 530 5.79 13.43 -0.37
CA GLU A 530 5.40 12.23 -1.12
C GLU A 530 5.41 10.98 -0.23
N LEU A 531 6.33 10.87 0.74
CA LEU A 531 6.26 9.82 1.77
C LEU A 531 5.00 9.92 2.64
N VAL A 532 4.60 11.13 3.03
CA VAL A 532 3.33 11.35 3.78
C VAL A 532 2.12 10.98 2.92
N SER A 533 2.13 11.32 1.63
CA SER A 533 1.07 10.92 0.70
C SER A 533 0.99 9.40 0.52
N ILE A 534 2.13 8.71 0.38
CA ILE A 534 2.21 7.24 0.31
C ILE A 534 1.68 6.60 1.60
N TYR A 535 2.02 7.16 2.76
CA TYR A 535 1.50 6.69 4.05
C TYR A 535 -0.03 6.82 4.13
N SER A 536 -0.58 7.98 3.77
CA SER A 536 -2.04 8.23 3.82
C SER A 536 -2.81 7.24 2.95
N GLU A 537 -2.38 7.04 1.70
CA GLU A 537 -3.07 6.16 0.76
C GLU A 537 -3.03 4.68 1.20
N LEU A 538 -1.90 4.22 1.75
CA LEU A 538 -1.80 2.86 2.30
C LEU A 538 -2.67 2.69 3.57
N CYS A 539 -2.81 3.74 4.40
CA CYS A 539 -3.78 3.74 5.50
C CYS A 539 -5.24 3.69 5.01
N GLU A 540 -5.58 4.45 3.96
CA GLU A 540 -6.91 4.46 3.34
C GLU A 540 -7.26 3.10 2.70
N LEU A 541 -6.26 2.37 2.17
CA LEU A 541 -6.38 0.98 1.72
C LEU A 541 -6.47 -0.04 2.87
N GLY A 542 -6.49 0.40 4.14
CA GLY A 542 -6.59 -0.45 5.33
C GLY A 542 -5.29 -1.20 5.67
N ARG A 543 -4.15 -0.78 5.09
CA ARG A 543 -2.84 -1.43 5.23
C ARG A 543 -1.76 -0.42 5.65
N PRO A 544 -1.82 0.15 6.87
CA PRO A 544 -0.82 1.11 7.34
C PRO A 544 0.57 0.48 7.30
N PRO A 545 1.54 1.06 6.57
CA PRO A 545 2.86 0.45 6.39
C PRO A 545 3.71 0.62 7.65
N PRO A 546 4.60 -0.33 7.97
CA PRO A 546 5.63 -0.12 8.98
C PRO A 546 6.50 1.08 8.62
N ILE A 547 6.87 1.88 9.62
CA ILE A 547 7.82 2.98 9.47
C ILE A 547 9.04 2.71 10.33
N ILE A 548 10.22 2.76 9.72
CA ILE A 548 11.53 2.60 10.36
C ILE A 548 12.31 3.92 10.27
N ASP A 549 12.94 4.34 11.37
CA ASP A 549 13.83 5.48 11.39
C ASP A 549 15.27 5.05 11.10
N ALA A 550 15.94 5.73 10.18
CA ALA A 550 17.36 5.51 9.88
C ALA A 550 18.27 5.64 11.12
N ALA A 551 17.90 6.46 12.11
CA ALA A 551 18.66 6.56 13.36
C ALA A 551 18.62 5.27 14.19
N GLU A 552 17.46 4.60 14.26
CA GLU A 552 17.29 3.32 14.96
C GLU A 552 18.11 2.23 14.25
N LEU A 553 18.04 2.19 12.92
CA LEU A 553 18.83 1.28 12.08
C LEU A 553 20.35 1.51 12.18
N GLN A 554 20.82 2.72 12.52
CA GLN A 554 22.24 2.99 12.80
C GLN A 554 22.64 2.68 14.25
N GLN A 555 21.70 2.74 15.19
CA GLN A 555 21.96 2.53 16.61
C GLN A 555 21.98 1.05 16.99
N ASP A 556 20.98 0.29 16.54
CA ASP A 556 20.85 -1.16 16.73
C ASP A 556 20.29 -1.80 15.45
N PRO A 557 21.16 -2.13 14.47
CA PRO A 557 20.73 -2.67 13.20
C PRO A 557 20.04 -4.03 13.33
N GLU A 558 20.37 -4.82 14.35
CA GLU A 558 19.82 -6.15 14.56
C GLU A 558 18.39 -6.07 15.09
N ALA A 559 18.15 -5.28 16.14
CA ALA A 559 16.79 -5.05 16.64
C ALA A 559 15.89 -4.39 15.59
N ALA A 560 16.40 -3.40 14.85
CA ALA A 560 15.65 -2.69 13.82
C ALA A 560 15.26 -3.59 12.63
N LEU A 561 16.19 -4.41 12.13
CA LEU A 561 15.90 -5.35 11.05
C LEU A 561 15.00 -6.50 11.51
N HIS A 562 15.16 -7.00 12.73
CA HIS A 562 14.30 -8.06 13.26
C HIS A 562 12.84 -7.58 13.37
N GLY A 563 12.62 -6.37 13.92
CA GLY A 563 11.29 -5.75 13.99
C GLY A 563 10.70 -5.49 12.61
N LEU A 564 11.50 -5.02 11.64
CA LEU A 564 11.04 -4.83 10.26
C LEU A 564 10.67 -6.15 9.56
N CYS A 565 11.44 -7.24 9.80
CA CYS A 565 11.13 -8.56 9.27
C CYS A 565 9.83 -9.13 9.87
N GLU A 566 9.59 -8.94 11.17
CA GLU A 566 8.35 -9.32 11.86
C GLU A 566 7.14 -8.53 11.32
N ASP A 567 7.25 -7.19 11.22
CA ASP A 567 6.21 -6.32 10.67
C ASP A 567 5.91 -6.59 9.18
N LEU A 568 6.87 -7.14 8.43
CA LEU A 568 6.73 -7.57 7.04
C LEU A 568 6.35 -9.06 6.89
N ASP A 569 6.22 -9.82 7.99
CA ASP A 569 5.95 -11.27 7.96
C ASP A 569 6.93 -12.01 7.01
N ILE A 570 8.23 -11.87 7.30
CA ILE A 570 9.34 -12.59 6.65
C ILE A 570 10.35 -13.05 7.72
N PRO A 571 11.08 -14.17 7.53
CA PRO A 571 12.08 -14.61 8.49
C PRO A 571 13.29 -13.67 8.49
N PHE A 572 13.75 -13.21 9.65
CA PHE A 572 15.02 -12.49 9.79
C PHE A 572 16.21 -13.41 9.47
N GLN A 573 17.21 -12.88 8.75
CA GLN A 573 18.45 -13.62 8.45
C GLN A 573 19.67 -12.81 8.96
N PRO A 574 20.55 -13.38 9.82
CA PRO A 574 21.72 -12.67 10.34
C PRO A 574 22.70 -12.16 9.26
N ALA A 575 22.68 -12.74 8.06
CA ALA A 575 23.43 -12.28 6.90
C ALA A 575 23.14 -10.81 6.55
N MET A 576 21.91 -10.33 6.79
CA MET A 576 21.48 -8.95 6.51
C MET A 576 22.33 -7.87 7.22
N LEU A 577 23.02 -8.21 8.31
CA LEU A 577 23.81 -7.27 9.11
C LEU A 577 25.14 -6.85 8.46
N LYS A 578 25.66 -7.59 7.48
CA LYS A 578 26.99 -7.36 6.90
C LYS A 578 27.03 -7.67 5.41
N TRP A 579 27.74 -6.85 4.66
CA TRP A 579 27.97 -7.02 3.22
C TRP A 579 29.45 -6.78 2.88
N GLU A 580 29.87 -7.26 1.71
CA GLU A 580 31.19 -6.93 1.19
C GLU A 580 31.24 -5.49 0.65
N ALA A 581 32.37 -4.80 0.88
CA ALA A 581 32.64 -3.50 0.28
C ALA A 581 32.75 -3.57 -1.26
N GLY A 582 32.81 -2.41 -1.91
CA GLY A 582 32.85 -2.24 -3.36
C GLY A 582 31.48 -2.18 -4.04
N PRO A 583 31.44 -1.79 -5.33
CA PRO A 583 30.22 -1.77 -6.13
C PRO A 583 29.66 -3.17 -6.37
N LYS A 584 28.35 -3.27 -6.60
CA LYS A 584 27.63 -4.54 -6.82
C LYS A 584 26.89 -4.52 -8.16
N PRO A 585 26.65 -5.68 -8.82
CA PRO A 585 25.89 -5.74 -10.07
C PRO A 585 24.44 -5.21 -9.97
N ILE A 586 23.88 -5.20 -8.75
CA ILE A 586 22.55 -4.64 -8.45
C ILE A 586 22.53 -3.10 -8.31
N ASP A 587 23.68 -2.43 -8.39
CA ASP A 587 23.76 -0.97 -8.30
C ASP A 587 23.17 -0.31 -9.55
N GLY A 588 22.26 0.65 -9.37
CA GLY A 588 21.78 1.47 -10.49
C GLY A 588 22.86 2.35 -11.13
N ILE A 589 22.61 2.80 -12.36
CA ILE A 589 23.56 3.59 -13.19
C ILE A 589 24.04 4.88 -12.47
N TRP A 590 23.25 5.41 -11.54
CA TRP A 590 23.57 6.58 -10.72
C TRP A 590 24.51 6.29 -9.53
N ALA A 591 24.81 5.03 -9.21
CA ALA A 591 25.63 4.64 -8.06
C ALA A 591 27.01 5.35 -7.98
N PRO A 592 27.75 5.61 -9.08
CA PRO A 592 29.00 6.38 -9.03
C PRO A 592 28.84 7.79 -8.41
N CYS A 593 27.66 8.41 -8.55
CA CYS A 593 27.36 9.73 -7.99
C CYS A 593 26.91 9.67 -6.52
N TRP A 594 26.25 8.57 -6.09
CA TRP A 594 25.56 8.51 -4.80
C TRP A 594 26.18 7.55 -3.77
N TYR A 595 26.79 6.44 -4.20
CA TYR A 595 27.10 5.28 -3.36
C TYR A 595 28.55 5.19 -2.90
N GLY A 596 29.42 6.15 -3.26
CA GLY A 596 30.84 6.14 -2.88
C GLY A 596 31.17 6.14 -1.36
N SER A 597 30.16 6.29 -0.48
CA SER A 597 30.27 6.00 0.95
C SER A 597 29.84 4.57 1.31
N LEU A 598 28.81 4.04 0.66
CA LEU A 598 28.31 2.66 0.83
C LEU A 598 29.31 1.64 0.30
N HIS A 599 29.93 1.91 -0.86
CA HIS A 599 31.01 1.08 -1.41
C HIS A 599 32.25 0.97 -0.50
N LYS A 600 32.32 1.73 0.59
CA LYS A 600 33.39 1.69 1.60
C LYS A 600 32.95 1.07 2.93
N SER A 601 31.66 0.78 3.11
CA SER A 601 31.14 0.13 4.32
C SER A 601 30.92 -1.36 4.10
N THR A 602 30.87 -2.10 5.21
CA THR A 602 30.59 -3.55 5.25
C THR A 602 29.43 -3.90 6.18
N CYS A 603 28.77 -2.89 6.73
CA CYS A 603 27.62 -2.98 7.65
C CYS A 603 27.02 -1.57 7.82
N PHE A 604 25.93 -1.47 8.58
CA PHE A 604 25.42 -0.19 9.07
C PHE A 604 26.44 0.45 10.01
N THR A 605 26.81 1.70 9.73
CA THR A 605 27.75 2.48 10.55
C THR A 605 27.00 3.32 11.58
N PRO A 606 27.41 3.35 12.86
CA PRO A 606 26.82 4.23 13.87
C PRO A 606 26.82 5.71 13.45
N GLU A 607 25.87 6.47 13.98
CA GLU A 607 25.78 7.90 13.73
C GLU A 607 26.95 8.69 14.36
N ARG A 608 27.32 9.83 13.75
CA ARG A 608 28.40 10.68 14.27
C ARG A 608 27.91 11.38 15.54
N LYS A 609 28.58 11.14 16.67
CA LYS A 609 28.28 11.79 17.98
C LYS A 609 28.34 13.31 17.98
N TYR A 610 28.97 13.93 16.99
CA TYR A 610 29.07 15.38 16.83
C TYR A 610 28.71 15.74 15.38
N PRO A 611 27.61 16.47 15.13
CA PRO A 611 27.33 17.00 13.81
C PRO A 611 28.30 18.14 13.46
N GLU A 612 28.64 18.24 12.17
CA GLU A 612 29.22 19.47 11.62
C GLU A 612 28.20 20.62 11.78
N PRO A 613 28.63 21.89 11.89
CA PRO A 613 27.70 23.02 11.93
C PRO A 613 26.74 22.99 10.73
N PHE A 614 25.43 22.99 11.01
CA PHE A 614 24.41 22.91 9.96
C PHE A 614 24.43 24.21 9.11
N PRO A 615 24.55 24.13 7.77
CA PRO A 615 24.70 25.34 6.95
C PRO A 615 23.48 26.25 7.03
N PHE A 616 23.71 27.54 7.32
CA PHE A 616 22.62 28.52 7.49
C PHE A 616 21.68 28.60 6.28
N SER A 617 22.23 28.42 5.06
CA SER A 617 21.48 28.41 3.79
C SER A 617 20.43 27.31 3.64
N PHE A 618 20.34 26.36 4.58
CA PHE A 618 19.36 25.27 4.54
C PHE A 618 18.33 25.32 5.67
N TYR A 619 18.33 26.36 6.52
CA TYR A 619 17.36 26.46 7.62
C TYR A 619 15.92 26.54 7.13
N ASP A 620 15.59 27.41 6.17
CA ASP A 620 14.23 27.55 5.63
C ASP A 620 13.70 26.22 5.04
N LEU A 621 14.58 25.47 4.36
CA LEU A 621 14.22 24.18 3.77
C LEU A 621 14.12 23.08 4.83
N LEU A 622 14.95 23.12 5.86
CA LEU A 622 14.85 22.25 7.03
C LEU A 622 13.52 22.47 7.76
N GLU A 623 13.16 23.72 8.03
CA GLU A 623 11.91 24.12 8.68
C GLU A 623 10.69 23.61 7.89
N GLN A 624 10.68 23.81 6.56
CA GLN A 624 9.64 23.26 5.68
C GLN A 624 9.61 21.71 5.67
N SER A 625 10.75 21.05 5.87
CA SER A 625 10.87 19.58 5.79
C SER A 625 10.52 18.86 7.09
N LEU A 626 10.77 19.49 8.24
CA LEU A 626 10.59 18.90 9.56
C LEU A 626 9.15 18.45 9.87
N PRO A 627 8.06 19.19 9.51
CA PRO A 627 6.69 18.74 9.72
C PRO A 627 6.40 17.36 9.10
N PHE A 628 6.77 17.15 7.83
CA PHE A 628 6.55 15.87 7.13
C PHE A 628 7.30 14.71 7.79
N TYR A 629 8.57 14.90 8.15
CA TYR A 629 9.35 13.92 8.90
C TYR A 629 8.74 13.64 10.27
N ASN A 630 8.35 14.67 11.03
CA ASN A 630 7.76 14.52 12.35
C ASN A 630 6.39 13.82 12.32
N MET A 631 5.58 14.05 11.28
CA MET A 631 4.32 13.33 11.06
C MET A 631 4.54 11.82 10.92
N LEU A 632 5.52 11.39 10.11
CA LEU A 632 5.87 9.98 9.92
C LEU A 632 6.56 9.41 11.17
N LYS A 633 7.48 10.16 11.81
CA LYS A 633 8.18 9.72 13.03
C LYS A 633 7.21 9.40 14.18
N ARG A 634 6.07 10.10 14.27
CA ARG A 634 5.01 9.78 15.25
C ARG A 634 4.35 8.41 15.02
N GLN A 635 4.46 7.82 13.82
CA GLN A 635 3.88 6.53 13.46
C GLN A 635 4.90 5.37 13.49
N VAL A 636 6.19 5.67 13.70
CA VAL A 636 7.22 4.64 13.95
C VAL A 636 6.76 3.82 15.16
N ARG A 637 6.50 2.52 14.94
CA ARG A 637 6.18 1.60 16.02
C ARG A 637 7.39 1.57 16.95
N ARG A 638 7.21 1.97 18.21
CA ARG A 638 8.22 1.75 19.24
C ARG A 638 8.43 0.24 19.40
N THR A 639 9.41 -0.32 18.71
CA THR A 639 9.70 -1.76 18.75
C THR A 639 9.91 -2.18 20.20
N SER A 640 9.07 -3.09 20.66
CA SER A 640 8.96 -3.42 22.08
C SER A 640 10.17 -4.23 22.54
N SER A 641 11.21 -3.57 23.06
CA SER A 641 11.92 -4.01 24.29
C SER A 641 13.12 -3.17 24.71
N LEU A 642 13.95 -2.63 23.80
CA LEU A 642 15.33 -2.21 24.15
C LEU A 642 15.66 -0.71 24.07
N LEU A 643 14.88 0.11 23.35
CA LEU A 643 15.00 1.58 23.40
C LEU A 643 13.96 2.22 24.31
N LYS A 644 13.95 1.79 25.58
CA LYS A 644 13.45 2.66 26.63
C LYS A 644 14.37 3.88 26.70
N SER A 645 13.77 5.07 26.77
CA SER A 645 14.42 6.20 27.44
C SER A 645 15.02 5.69 28.77
N PRO A 646 16.28 6.01 29.11
CA PRO A 646 16.88 5.55 30.36
C PRO A 646 16.15 6.10 31.61
N LEU A 647 15.30 7.11 31.42
CA LEU A 647 14.29 7.53 32.37
C LEU A 647 12.98 6.78 32.09
N PRO A 648 12.38 6.07 33.07
CA PRO A 648 11.02 5.53 32.92
C PRO A 648 10.04 6.67 32.59
N GLU A 649 8.94 6.36 31.90
CA GLU A 649 7.84 7.33 31.76
C GLU A 649 7.45 7.80 33.18
N PRO A 650 7.45 9.11 33.46
CA PRO A 650 7.21 9.59 34.81
C PRO A 650 5.79 9.22 35.23
N ASP A 651 5.65 8.58 36.39
CA ASP A 651 4.35 8.26 36.97
C ASP A 651 3.52 9.54 37.06
N LEU A 652 2.47 9.63 36.24
CA LEU A 652 1.56 10.75 36.28
C LEU A 652 0.84 10.74 37.64
N PRO A 653 0.91 11.82 38.44
CA PRO A 653 0.24 11.87 39.75
C PRO A 653 -1.28 11.63 39.67
N VAL A 654 -1.84 11.79 38.47
CA VAL A 654 -3.24 11.59 38.14
C VAL A 654 -3.32 10.85 36.79
N PRO A 655 -3.74 9.57 36.76
CA PRO A 655 -3.87 8.81 35.51
C PRO A 655 -4.84 9.41 34.48
N ALA A 656 -5.85 10.16 34.94
CA ALA A 656 -6.80 10.85 34.05
C ALA A 656 -6.13 11.86 33.10
N ASN A 657 -4.97 12.41 33.47
CA ASN A 657 -4.24 13.40 32.67
C ASN A 657 -3.44 12.77 31.51
N LYS A 658 -3.46 11.43 31.34
CA LYS A 658 -2.71 10.73 30.27
C LYS A 658 -3.15 11.10 28.85
N LYS A 659 -4.43 11.41 28.64
CA LYS A 659 -5.00 11.80 27.33
C LYS A 659 -5.29 13.30 27.24
N LEU A 660 -4.64 14.10 28.08
CA LEU A 660 -4.85 15.54 28.14
C LEU A 660 -4.34 16.22 26.85
N LEU A 661 -5.14 17.16 26.35
CA LEU A 661 -4.77 18.06 25.27
C LEU A 661 -4.40 19.42 25.85
N ALA A 662 -3.32 20.03 25.36
CA ALA A 662 -2.89 21.37 25.69
C ALA A 662 -3.03 22.26 24.46
N TRP A 663 -3.47 23.50 24.65
CA TRP A 663 -3.32 24.54 23.63
C TRP A 663 -1.91 25.13 23.77
N VAL A 664 -1.15 25.25 22.67
CA VAL A 664 0.18 25.86 22.65
C VAL A 664 0.31 26.70 21.38
N GLY A 665 0.42 28.02 21.53
CA GLY A 665 0.46 28.94 20.38
C GLY A 665 -0.89 28.99 19.67
N ASP A 666 -0.98 28.34 18.51
CA ASP A 666 -2.17 28.20 17.65
C ASP A 666 -2.67 26.74 17.53
N GLU A 667 -1.95 25.75 18.06
CA GLU A 667 -2.31 24.33 17.95
C GLU A 667 -2.87 23.73 19.26
N ILE A 668 -3.82 22.78 19.11
CA ILE A 668 -4.18 21.83 20.17
C ILE A 668 -3.34 20.55 20.00
N VAL A 669 -2.47 20.28 20.97
CA VAL A 669 -1.51 19.16 20.93
C VAL A 669 -1.70 18.18 22.10
N PRO A 670 -1.41 16.88 21.93
CA PRO A 670 -1.32 15.94 23.06
C PRO A 670 -0.27 16.37 24.08
N ARG A 671 -0.49 16.05 25.37
CA ARG A 671 0.41 16.36 26.49
C ARG A 671 1.91 16.18 26.18
N ASP A 672 2.30 15.05 25.61
CA ASP A 672 3.71 14.70 25.35
C ASP A 672 4.32 15.46 24.14
N SER A 673 3.47 16.11 23.34
CA SER A 673 3.84 16.99 22.24
C SER A 673 3.84 18.47 22.62
N ALA A 674 3.25 18.86 23.76
CA ALA A 674 3.21 20.24 24.25
C ALA A 674 4.61 20.73 24.62
N LYS A 675 5.17 21.62 23.79
CA LYS A 675 6.55 22.12 23.91
C LYS A 675 6.61 23.59 23.52
N VAL A 676 7.47 24.33 24.21
CA VAL A 676 7.81 25.72 23.88
C VAL A 676 9.23 25.73 23.31
N SER A 677 9.55 26.69 22.44
CA SER A 677 10.93 26.87 21.94
C SER A 677 11.88 27.10 23.11
N VAL A 678 13.06 26.47 23.08
CA VAL A 678 14.11 26.74 24.08
C VAL A 678 14.62 28.18 24.01
N PHE A 679 14.37 28.88 22.90
CA PHE A 679 14.72 30.30 22.69
C PHE A 679 13.59 31.28 23.04
N ASP A 680 12.44 30.80 23.51
CA ASP A 680 11.37 31.65 24.04
C ASP A 680 11.83 32.36 25.32
N SER A 681 11.44 33.63 25.53
CA SER A 681 11.84 34.43 26.68
C SER A 681 11.35 33.83 28.01
N VAL A 682 10.26 33.06 28.00
CA VAL A 682 9.82 32.31 29.19
C VAL A 682 10.83 31.25 29.62
N VAL A 683 11.53 30.61 28.67
CA VAL A 683 12.54 29.59 28.95
C VAL A 683 13.90 30.22 29.30
N GLN A 684 14.27 31.29 28.59
CA GLN A 684 15.56 31.96 28.78
C GLN A 684 15.61 32.86 30.01
N GLY A 685 14.49 33.50 30.38
CA GLY A 685 14.44 34.53 31.42
C GLY A 685 13.21 34.51 32.35
N GLY A 686 12.28 33.56 32.18
CA GLY A 686 11.08 33.48 33.01
C GLY A 686 10.04 34.59 32.74
N ASP A 687 10.15 35.27 31.60
CA ASP A 687 9.28 36.39 31.22
C ASP A 687 7.90 35.89 30.76
N SER A 688 7.01 35.65 31.71
CA SER A 688 5.59 35.38 31.44
C SER A 688 4.70 35.61 32.66
N VAL A 689 3.40 35.74 32.39
CA VAL A 689 2.32 35.72 33.38
C VAL A 689 1.44 34.49 33.19
N TRP A 690 0.72 34.08 34.23
CA TRP A 690 -0.17 32.91 34.20
C TRP A 690 -1.38 33.11 35.10
N GLU A 691 -2.35 32.20 35.02
CA GLU A 691 -3.47 32.14 35.97
C GLU A 691 -3.83 30.71 36.37
N GLY A 692 -4.38 30.59 37.58
CA GLY A 692 -4.80 29.31 38.17
C GLY A 692 -6.29 29.29 38.41
N LEU A 693 -7.07 28.85 37.41
CA LEU A 693 -8.53 28.76 37.46
C LEU A 693 -8.99 27.38 37.97
N ARG A 694 -10.25 27.26 38.41
CA ARG A 694 -10.84 25.97 38.78
C ARG A 694 -12.26 25.80 38.30
N VAL A 695 -12.55 24.57 37.86
CA VAL A 695 -13.88 24.13 37.43
C VAL A 695 -14.55 23.38 38.58
N TYR A 696 -15.72 23.85 38.99
CA TYR A 696 -16.62 23.15 39.92
C TYR A 696 -17.91 22.82 39.19
N SER A 697 -18.31 21.55 39.18
CA SER A 697 -19.60 21.09 38.61
C SER A 697 -19.91 21.63 37.19
N GLY A 698 -18.88 21.72 36.34
CA GLY A 698 -18.98 22.21 34.95
C GLY A 698 -18.98 23.74 34.78
N LYS A 699 -18.71 24.52 35.85
CA LYS A 699 -18.58 25.98 35.82
C LYS A 699 -17.17 26.42 36.18
N ILE A 700 -16.63 27.43 35.50
CA ILE A 700 -15.37 28.09 35.85
C ILE A 700 -15.66 29.13 36.94
N PHE A 701 -15.13 28.91 38.14
CA PHE A 701 -15.34 29.84 39.26
C PHE A 701 -14.49 31.09 39.09
N LYS A 702 -15.11 32.28 39.23
CA LYS A 702 -14.44 33.59 39.17
C LYS A 702 -13.61 33.85 37.90
N LEU A 703 -14.13 33.41 36.73
CA LEU A 703 -13.44 33.54 35.44
C LEU A 703 -13.03 34.98 35.15
N ASP A 704 -13.98 35.92 35.21
CA ASP A 704 -13.74 37.32 34.86
C ASP A 704 -12.67 37.95 35.76
N GLU A 705 -12.72 37.71 37.07
CA GLU A 705 -11.72 38.22 38.01
C GLU A 705 -10.32 37.59 37.80
N HIS A 706 -10.26 36.32 37.38
CA HIS A 706 -9.00 35.67 37.00
C HIS A 706 -8.43 36.28 35.70
N LEU A 707 -9.26 36.46 34.67
CA LEU A 707 -8.83 37.10 33.43
C LEU A 707 -8.35 38.52 33.67
N ASP A 708 -9.07 39.32 34.44
CA ASP A 708 -8.70 40.70 34.76
C ASP A 708 -7.32 40.81 35.40
N ARG A 709 -7.01 39.91 36.33
CA ARG A 709 -5.68 39.87 36.96
C ARG A 709 -4.59 39.35 36.03
N LEU A 710 -4.90 38.45 35.09
CA LEU A 710 -3.99 38.04 34.02
C LEU A 710 -3.64 39.24 33.13
N PHE A 711 -4.64 40.02 32.72
CA PHE A 711 -4.49 41.22 31.92
C PHE A 711 -3.70 42.32 32.63
N ASP A 712 -4.02 42.60 33.89
CA ASP A 712 -3.28 43.58 34.69
C ASP A 712 -1.83 43.14 34.92
N SER A 713 -1.58 41.84 35.13
CA SER A 713 -0.22 41.29 35.24
C SER A 713 0.56 41.43 33.93
N ALA A 714 -0.07 41.09 32.79
CA ALA A 714 0.54 41.21 31.48
C ALA A 714 0.89 42.68 31.17
N LYS A 715 -0.04 43.59 31.44
CA LYS A 715 0.14 45.05 31.31
C LYS A 715 1.25 45.58 32.24
N ALA A 716 1.37 45.06 33.46
CA ALA A 716 2.41 45.46 34.40
C ALA A 716 3.83 45.04 33.94
N LEU A 717 3.96 43.93 33.22
CA LEU A 717 5.21 43.52 32.56
C LEU A 717 5.36 44.09 31.14
N ALA A 718 4.47 45.01 30.72
CA ALA A 718 4.44 45.61 29.39
C ALA A 718 4.42 44.58 28.24
N PHE A 719 3.69 43.46 28.43
CA PHE A 719 3.39 42.52 27.34
C PHE A 719 2.65 43.26 26.23
N ASP A 720 3.36 43.45 25.12
CA ASP A 720 2.90 44.28 24.03
C ASP A 720 1.99 43.49 23.08
N ASN A 721 0.88 44.11 22.68
CA ASN A 721 -0.49 43.58 22.83
C ASN A 721 -0.77 42.07 23.13
N VAL A 722 -1.79 41.91 23.98
CA VAL A 722 -2.33 40.67 24.58
C VAL A 722 -3.67 40.35 23.86
N PRO A 723 -4.14 39.09 23.75
CA PRO A 723 -5.46 38.81 23.16
C PRO A 723 -6.55 39.65 23.84
N THR A 724 -7.59 40.13 23.16
CA THR A 724 -8.71 40.81 23.86
C THR A 724 -9.44 39.87 24.83
N ARG A 725 -10.30 40.38 25.74
CA ARG A 725 -11.01 39.52 26.71
C ARG A 725 -11.83 38.43 26.00
N GLU A 726 -12.44 38.78 24.88
CA GLU A 726 -13.18 37.91 23.97
C GLU A 726 -12.27 36.85 23.28
N GLU A 727 -10.98 37.15 23.13
CA GLU A 727 -9.92 36.31 22.54
C GLU A 727 -9.00 35.64 23.59
N VAL A 728 -9.27 35.76 24.91
CA VAL A 728 -8.63 34.90 25.94
C VAL A 728 -9.40 33.58 26.15
N THR A 729 -10.25 33.23 25.18
CA THR A 729 -10.00 31.98 24.44
C THR A 729 -9.32 32.30 23.10
N SER A 730 -8.03 31.92 23.00
CA SER A 730 -7.12 31.98 21.83
C SER A 730 -6.69 33.34 21.22
N GLY A 731 -5.62 33.94 21.79
CA GLY A 731 -4.51 34.59 21.07
C GLY A 731 -4.74 36.00 20.51
N MET A 732 -3.77 36.92 20.37
CA MET A 732 -2.39 37.22 20.83
C MET A 732 -2.12 38.65 20.32
N SER A 733 -0.94 39.23 20.52
CA SER A 733 -0.26 40.04 19.47
C SER A 733 1.21 40.39 19.87
N PRO A 734 1.83 41.56 19.55
CA PRO A 734 2.72 41.58 18.38
C PRO A 734 4.09 42.26 18.60
N GLY A 735 4.25 43.14 19.59
CA GLY A 735 5.21 44.25 19.51
C GLY A 735 6.66 43.77 19.46
N PHE A 736 6.94 42.68 20.16
CA PHE A 736 8.27 42.06 20.26
C PHE A 736 8.24 40.56 20.00
N ASN A 737 7.23 40.09 19.29
CA ASN A 737 7.13 38.70 18.89
C ASN A 737 6.94 38.63 17.38
N LEU A 738 7.92 38.01 16.70
CA LEU A 738 7.87 37.81 15.25
C LEU A 738 6.65 36.94 14.82
N TYR A 739 6.03 36.22 15.77
CA TYR A 739 4.90 35.31 15.58
C TYR A 739 3.72 35.47 16.58
N GLY A 740 3.82 36.36 17.57
CA GLY A 740 2.79 36.63 18.61
C GLY A 740 2.98 35.88 19.95
N CYS A 741 2.53 36.49 21.06
CA CYS A 741 2.72 35.96 22.43
C CYS A 741 2.19 34.52 22.64
N THR A 742 3.09 33.55 22.93
CA THR A 742 2.78 32.12 23.12
C THR A 742 1.74 31.87 24.22
N LEU A 743 0.46 31.74 23.87
CA LEU A 743 -0.60 31.34 24.80
C LEU A 743 -0.54 29.83 25.07
N ILE A 744 -0.60 29.44 26.34
CA ILE A 744 -0.66 28.04 26.76
C ILE A 744 -1.89 27.82 27.64
N VAL A 745 -2.76 26.88 27.27
CA VAL A 745 -3.93 26.49 28.07
C VAL A 745 -3.84 25.01 28.42
N LEU A 746 -3.81 24.71 29.72
CA LEU A 746 -3.66 23.35 30.27
C LEU A 746 -4.85 22.99 31.17
N ALA A 747 -5.80 22.22 30.65
CA ALA A 747 -6.96 21.75 31.40
C ALA A 747 -6.65 20.47 32.20
N GLU A 748 -5.99 20.61 33.36
CA GLU A 748 -5.54 19.49 34.20
C GLU A 748 -6.58 19.05 35.26
N TRP A 749 -6.80 17.74 35.43
CA TRP A 749 -7.50 17.23 36.62
C TRP A 749 -6.54 17.21 37.80
N LYS A 750 -6.95 17.84 38.91
CA LYS A 750 -6.13 17.98 40.11
C LYS A 750 -6.98 17.88 41.39
N PRO A 751 -6.61 17.02 42.36
CA PRO A 751 -7.29 16.95 43.65
C PRO A 751 -7.03 18.24 44.46
N PRO A 752 -7.74 18.48 45.57
CA PRO A 752 -7.38 19.53 46.52
C PRO A 752 -5.92 19.39 46.97
N MET A 753 -5.17 20.49 46.99
CA MET A 753 -3.72 20.47 47.28
C MET A 753 -3.40 20.21 48.77
N TYR A 754 -4.33 20.49 49.67
CA TYR A 754 -4.14 20.42 51.12
C TYR A 754 -5.29 19.67 51.79
N ASP A 755 -5.06 19.12 52.99
CA ASP A 755 -6.11 18.49 53.79
C ASP A 755 -6.99 19.55 54.46
N ASN A 756 -8.06 19.95 53.76
CA ASN A 756 -9.06 20.89 54.25
C ASN A 756 -9.90 20.33 55.43
N THR A 757 -9.74 19.06 55.82
CA THR A 757 -10.52 18.41 56.89
C THR A 757 -9.79 18.34 58.23
N ARG A 758 -8.49 18.03 58.22
CA ARG A 758 -7.63 17.94 59.42
C ARG A 758 -6.76 19.17 59.63
N GLY A 759 -6.46 19.88 58.54
CA GLY A 759 -5.60 21.05 58.52
C GLY A 759 -4.11 20.72 58.37
N ILE A 760 -3.38 21.77 58.02
CA ILE A 760 -1.96 21.73 57.64
C ILE A 760 -1.05 22.32 58.70
N THR A 761 0.24 22.06 58.53
CA THR A 761 1.33 22.54 59.36
C THR A 761 2.22 23.49 58.58
N LEU A 762 2.60 24.62 59.19
CA LEU A 762 3.44 25.64 58.58
C LEU A 762 4.76 25.83 59.32
N VAL A 763 5.79 26.26 58.59
CA VAL A 763 7.05 26.80 59.14
C VAL A 763 7.29 28.20 58.57
N THR A 764 8.00 29.06 59.27
CA THR A 764 8.45 30.35 58.74
C THR A 764 9.73 30.20 57.94
N ALA A 765 9.71 30.63 56.68
CA ALA A 765 10.88 30.66 55.80
C ALA A 765 11.87 31.76 56.18
N THR A 766 13.15 31.48 55.99
CA THR A 766 14.22 32.50 55.96
C THR A 766 14.16 33.32 54.67
N THR A 767 13.74 32.70 53.55
CA THR A 767 13.43 33.40 52.30
C THR A 767 12.34 34.45 52.52
N ARG A 768 12.64 35.72 52.21
CA ARG A 768 11.70 36.84 52.26
C ARG A 768 10.90 36.94 50.97
N ARG A 769 9.67 37.43 51.05
CA ARG A 769 8.80 37.60 49.88
C ARG A 769 9.29 38.77 49.02
N ASN A 770 9.15 38.65 47.69
CA ASN A 770 9.58 39.68 46.75
C ASN A 770 8.95 41.04 47.08
N SER A 771 9.76 42.10 46.97
CA SER A 771 9.33 43.48 47.19
C SER A 771 8.84 44.11 45.88
N PRO A 772 7.84 45.01 45.92
CA PRO A 772 7.52 45.92 44.82
C PRO A 772 8.74 46.69 44.26
N ASN A 773 9.81 46.86 45.04
CA ASN A 773 11.06 47.49 44.61
C ASN A 773 11.93 46.62 43.69
N ASN A 774 11.59 45.33 43.50
CA ASN A 774 12.40 44.38 42.74
C ASN A 774 11.56 43.57 41.75
N LEU A 775 10.45 43.00 42.23
CA LEU A 775 9.51 42.20 41.45
C LEU A 775 8.19 42.17 42.25
N ASP A 776 7.20 42.99 41.88
CA ASP A 776 5.98 43.12 42.69
C ASP A 776 5.18 41.82 42.69
N SER A 777 5.02 41.23 43.88
CA SER A 777 4.22 40.03 44.13
C SER A 777 2.74 40.14 43.73
N LYS A 778 2.24 41.35 43.41
CA LYS A 778 0.91 41.55 42.82
C LYS A 778 0.81 41.05 41.37
N ILE A 779 1.94 40.95 40.66
CA ILE A 779 2.02 40.41 39.30
C ILE A 779 2.04 38.89 39.38
N HIS A 780 1.11 38.21 38.71
CA HIS A 780 1.04 36.75 38.73
C HIS A 780 1.99 36.13 37.66
N HIS A 781 3.29 36.24 37.93
CA HIS A 781 4.38 35.88 37.02
C HIS A 781 4.91 34.44 37.18
N ASN A 782 5.62 33.92 36.19
CA ASN A 782 6.29 32.60 36.28
C ASN A 782 7.62 32.61 37.06
N ASN A 783 8.12 33.77 37.49
CA ASN A 783 9.34 33.95 38.30
C ASN A 783 9.18 33.47 39.76
N LEU A 784 8.79 32.19 39.93
CA LEU A 784 8.41 31.57 41.20
C LEU A 784 9.59 31.00 42.00
N LEU A 785 10.85 31.24 41.61
CA LEU A 785 12.02 30.72 42.34
C LEU A 785 12.03 31.18 43.81
N ASN A 786 11.60 32.41 44.10
CA ASN A 786 11.41 32.94 45.46
C ASN A 786 10.47 32.05 46.30
N ASN A 787 9.32 31.69 45.71
CA ASN A 787 8.31 30.83 46.32
C ASN A 787 8.81 29.37 46.44
N ILE A 788 9.50 28.85 45.43
CA ILE A 788 10.05 27.49 45.42
C ILE A 788 11.12 27.33 46.51
N LEU A 789 11.99 28.33 46.72
CA LEU A 789 12.99 28.30 47.80
C LEU A 789 12.33 28.21 49.18
N ALA A 790 11.31 29.03 49.45
CA ALA A 790 10.52 28.93 50.68
C ALA A 790 9.83 27.55 50.81
N LYS A 791 9.32 26.99 49.72
CA LYS A 791 8.72 25.64 49.72
C LYS A 791 9.76 24.55 50.02
N ILE A 792 11.00 24.69 49.54
CA ILE A 792 12.12 23.79 49.88
C ILE A 792 12.43 23.86 51.39
N GLU A 793 12.44 25.06 51.98
CA GLU A 793 12.57 25.23 53.44
C GLU A 793 11.43 24.51 54.20
N GLY A 794 10.18 24.68 53.72
CA GLY A 794 9.00 23.97 54.25
C GLY A 794 9.15 22.44 54.21
N ASN A 795 9.53 21.90 53.06
CA ASN A 795 9.74 20.46 52.86
C ASN A 795 10.85 19.92 53.78
N ASN A 796 11.97 20.66 53.92
CA ASN A 796 13.08 20.29 54.80
C ASN A 796 12.67 20.30 56.29
N ALA A 797 11.79 21.23 56.68
CA ALA A 797 11.19 21.29 58.02
C ALA A 797 10.07 20.25 58.24
N ARG A 798 9.70 19.49 57.20
CA ARG A 798 8.53 18.57 57.17
C ARG A 798 7.20 19.29 57.48
N ALA A 799 7.07 20.52 57.00
CA ALA A 799 5.84 21.29 57.01
C ALA A 799 5.14 21.23 55.65
N ASP A 800 3.82 21.36 55.66
CA ASP A 800 2.97 21.30 54.47
C ASP A 800 3.09 22.56 53.60
N ASP A 801 3.47 23.70 54.19
CA ASP A 801 3.84 24.93 53.49
C ASP A 801 4.69 25.86 54.36
N ALA A 802 5.21 26.94 53.77
CA ALA A 802 6.08 27.90 54.44
C ALA A 802 5.51 29.33 54.42
N ILE A 803 5.43 29.97 55.60
CA ILE A 803 5.10 31.38 55.78
C ILE A 803 6.29 32.24 55.34
N MET A 804 6.04 33.21 54.47
CA MET A 804 7.02 34.18 54.00
C MET A 804 6.76 35.55 54.65
N LEU A 805 7.85 36.18 55.11
CA LEU A 805 7.80 37.52 55.69
C LEU A 805 8.18 38.59 54.66
N ASP A 806 7.64 39.79 54.83
CA ASP A 806 8.07 40.99 54.10
C ASP A 806 9.46 41.48 54.57
N LYS A 807 9.99 42.51 53.90
CA LYS A 807 11.32 43.07 54.19
C LYS A 807 11.46 43.68 55.60
N ASP A 808 10.35 44.04 56.25
CA ASP A 808 10.35 44.62 57.60
C ASP A 808 10.04 43.58 58.69
N GLY A 809 9.78 42.32 58.31
CA GLY A 809 9.54 41.20 59.22
C GLY A 809 8.07 40.92 59.56
N TYR A 810 7.10 41.54 58.88
CA TYR A 810 5.69 41.21 59.03
C TYR A 810 5.32 40.04 58.12
N VAL A 811 4.25 39.30 58.45
CA VAL A 811 3.76 38.19 57.61
C VAL A 811 3.15 38.75 56.33
N SER A 812 3.51 38.15 55.19
CA SER A 812 3.01 38.54 53.87
C SER A 812 2.02 37.52 53.31
N GLU A 813 2.49 36.33 53.00
CA GLU A 813 1.70 35.17 52.55
C GLU A 813 2.50 33.88 52.81
N THR A 814 2.00 32.73 52.40
CA THR A 814 2.83 31.51 52.27
C THR A 814 3.46 31.45 50.88
N ASN A 815 4.31 30.45 50.62
CA ASN A 815 4.87 30.23 49.29
C ASN A 815 3.83 30.02 48.17
N ALA A 816 2.56 29.68 48.45
CA ALA A 816 1.55 29.43 47.42
C ALA A 816 0.15 30.02 47.69
N THR A 817 -0.12 30.53 48.90
CA THR A 817 -1.45 30.95 49.34
C THR A 817 -1.42 32.14 50.30
N ASN A 818 -2.39 33.04 50.22
CA ASN A 818 -2.54 34.10 51.22
C ASN A 818 -2.95 33.50 52.58
N ILE A 819 -2.80 34.25 53.67
CA ILE A 819 -3.00 33.76 55.03
C ILE A 819 -3.91 34.67 55.86
N PHE A 820 -4.69 34.06 56.75
CA PHE A 820 -5.63 34.70 57.67
C PHE A 820 -5.47 34.13 59.07
N LEU A 821 -5.83 34.92 60.09
CA LEU A 821 -5.98 34.44 61.46
C LEU A 821 -7.30 34.91 62.08
N VAL A 822 -7.75 34.21 63.11
CA VAL A 822 -8.77 34.67 64.05
C VAL A 822 -8.12 35.01 65.37
N LYS A 823 -8.46 36.17 65.93
CA LYS A 823 -8.17 36.50 67.33
C LYS A 823 -9.36 37.17 68.00
N LYS A 824 -9.83 36.59 69.11
CA LYS A 824 -10.99 37.05 69.90
C LYS A 824 -12.26 37.25 69.07
N GLY A 825 -12.45 36.42 68.03
CA GLY A 825 -13.60 36.49 67.11
C GLY A 825 -13.47 37.49 65.96
N CYS A 826 -12.40 38.30 65.91
CA CYS A 826 -12.06 39.11 64.74
C CYS A 826 -11.23 38.27 63.76
N VAL A 827 -11.51 38.40 62.46
CA VAL A 827 -10.75 37.83 61.36
C VAL A 827 -9.75 38.87 60.86
N LEU A 828 -8.49 38.49 60.72
CA LEU A 828 -7.42 39.38 60.28
C LEU A 828 -6.61 38.77 59.12
N THR A 829 -6.16 39.59 58.19
CA THR A 829 -5.25 39.21 57.09
C THR A 829 -4.19 40.30 56.85
N PRO A 830 -2.96 39.95 56.44
CA PRO A 830 -1.97 40.91 55.98
C PRO A 830 -2.50 41.83 54.87
N HIS A 831 -2.03 43.07 54.82
CA HIS A 831 -2.19 43.92 53.63
C HIS A 831 -1.57 43.26 52.40
N ALA A 832 -2.15 43.50 51.22
CA ALA A 832 -1.60 43.09 49.92
C ALA A 832 -0.34 43.87 49.48
N ASP A 833 0.50 44.31 50.43
CA ASP A 833 1.70 45.12 50.19
C ASP A 833 2.79 44.30 49.48
N TYR A 834 3.02 43.06 49.95
CA TYR A 834 4.10 42.15 49.55
C TYR A 834 3.62 40.80 49.01
N CYS A 835 2.30 40.58 48.92
CA CYS A 835 1.70 39.32 48.50
C CYS A 835 0.76 39.51 47.29
N LEU A 836 0.37 38.40 46.66
CA LEU A 836 -0.59 38.43 45.56
C LEU A 836 -1.98 38.80 46.10
N PRO A 837 -2.75 39.74 45.48
CA PRO A 837 -4.14 39.95 45.82
C PRO A 837 -4.96 38.75 45.32
N GLY A 838 -5.10 37.73 46.17
CA GLY A 838 -5.78 36.49 45.84
C GLY A 838 -7.28 36.68 45.61
N ILE A 839 -7.80 36.15 44.51
CA ILE A 839 -9.25 36.13 44.24
C ILE A 839 -9.99 35.30 45.30
N THR A 840 -9.39 34.19 45.76
CA THR A 840 -9.89 33.42 46.90
C THR A 840 -9.85 34.23 48.20
N ARG A 841 -8.80 35.02 48.44
CA ARG A 841 -8.69 35.92 49.61
C ARG A 841 -9.81 36.96 49.59
N ALA A 842 -10.01 37.66 48.48
CA ALA A 842 -11.10 38.63 48.31
C ALA A 842 -12.47 37.99 48.52
N THR A 843 -12.72 36.83 47.89
CA THR A 843 -13.96 36.06 48.07
C THR A 843 -14.20 35.67 49.54
N VAL A 844 -13.16 35.27 50.27
CA VAL A 844 -13.26 34.93 51.70
C VAL A 844 -13.49 36.19 52.55
N MET A 845 -12.90 37.34 52.21
CA MET A 845 -13.19 38.62 52.86
C MET A 845 -14.67 39.02 52.70
N ASP A 846 -15.24 38.89 51.50
CA ASP A 846 -16.66 39.11 51.24
C ASP A 846 -17.55 38.17 52.07
N LEU A 847 -17.16 36.89 52.17
CA LEU A 847 -17.86 35.90 53.00
C LEU A 847 -17.77 36.24 54.50
N VAL A 848 -16.63 36.69 55.02
CA VAL A 848 -16.48 37.14 56.42
C VAL A 848 -17.48 38.26 56.73
N VAL A 849 -17.59 39.26 55.85
CA VAL A 849 -18.56 40.36 56.00
C VAL A 849 -20.00 39.85 55.89
N LYS A 850 -20.30 38.98 54.92
CA LYS A 850 -21.63 38.37 54.73
C LYS A 850 -22.08 37.53 55.93
N GLU A 851 -21.16 36.80 56.55
CA GLU A 851 -21.37 36.02 57.78
C GLU A 851 -21.44 36.89 59.05
N LYS A 852 -21.34 38.22 58.92
CA LYS A 852 -21.38 39.21 60.01
C LYS A 852 -20.23 39.06 61.03
N LEU A 853 -19.06 38.66 60.55
CA LEU A 853 -17.83 38.63 61.31
C LEU A 853 -17.06 39.95 61.13
N VAL A 854 -16.23 40.31 62.11
CA VAL A 854 -15.35 41.49 62.00
C VAL A 854 -14.15 41.12 61.14
N LEU A 855 -13.88 41.92 60.10
CA LEU A 855 -12.71 41.79 59.23
C LEU A 855 -11.78 42.99 59.44
N GLU A 856 -10.49 42.72 59.61
CA GLU A 856 -9.44 43.75 59.72
C GLU A 856 -8.26 43.39 58.80
N GLU A 857 -7.96 44.26 57.84
CA GLU A 857 -6.77 44.15 56.99
C GLU A 857 -5.68 45.09 57.54
N ARG A 858 -4.54 44.53 57.96
CA ARG A 858 -3.40 45.32 58.48
C ARG A 858 -2.08 44.58 58.39
N ARG A 859 -0.97 45.21 58.79
CA ARG A 859 0.28 44.49 59.06
C ARG A 859 0.13 43.61 60.30
N ILE A 860 0.58 42.36 60.22
CA ILE A 860 0.47 41.36 61.29
C ILE A 860 1.86 40.75 61.54
N SER A 861 2.27 40.72 62.80
CA SER A 861 3.55 40.12 63.22
C SER A 861 3.45 38.59 63.32
N LEU A 862 4.57 37.89 63.17
CA LEU A 862 4.60 36.43 63.28
C LEU A 862 4.13 35.94 64.67
N SER A 863 4.42 36.70 65.73
CA SER A 863 3.97 36.41 67.11
C SER A 863 2.44 36.39 67.26
N GLU A 864 1.71 37.14 66.44
CA GLU A 864 0.24 37.13 66.44
C GLU A 864 -0.31 35.86 65.78
N PHE A 865 0.32 35.37 64.71
CA PHE A 865 0.00 34.07 64.13
C PHE A 865 0.33 32.91 65.09
N HIS A 866 1.46 32.97 65.80
CA HIS A 866 1.81 31.98 66.84
C HIS A 866 0.84 31.95 68.02
N THR A 867 0.07 33.02 68.24
CA THR A 867 -0.88 33.15 69.34
C THR A 867 -2.34 33.25 68.88
N ALA A 868 -2.62 32.98 67.61
CA ALA A 868 -3.96 32.99 67.03
C ALA A 868 -4.88 31.90 67.62
N ASP A 869 -6.19 32.17 67.59
CA ASP A 869 -7.21 31.20 68.04
C ASP A 869 -7.57 30.21 66.90
N GLU A 870 -7.57 30.69 65.65
CA GLU A 870 -7.65 29.89 64.42
C GLU A 870 -6.73 30.52 63.36
N VAL A 871 -6.21 29.74 62.40
CA VAL A 871 -5.46 30.22 61.23
C VAL A 871 -5.90 29.42 60.01
N TRP A 872 -5.93 30.04 58.83
CA TRP A 872 -6.10 29.33 57.56
C TRP A 872 -5.35 30.04 56.43
N THR A 873 -5.16 29.33 55.32
CA THR A 873 -4.67 29.89 54.07
C THR A 873 -5.74 29.85 52.98
N THR A 874 -5.57 30.67 51.93
CA THR A 874 -6.51 30.77 50.80
C THR A 874 -5.81 30.82 49.46
N GLY A 875 -6.29 30.03 48.49
CA GLY A 875 -5.87 30.10 47.09
C GLY A 875 -6.58 29.05 46.23
N THR A 876 -6.70 29.26 44.91
CA THR A 876 -7.65 28.51 44.05
C THR A 876 -7.50 26.98 44.08
N MET A 877 -6.28 26.46 44.28
CA MET A 877 -6.02 25.01 44.34
C MET A 877 -6.18 24.40 45.75
N GLY A 878 -6.03 25.22 46.79
CA GLY A 878 -6.21 24.84 48.20
C GLY A 878 -7.59 25.16 48.78
N GLU A 879 -8.36 26.02 48.11
CA GLU A 879 -9.59 26.62 48.62
C GLU A 879 -9.34 27.44 49.89
N LEU A 880 -9.77 26.93 51.05
CA LEU A 880 -9.65 27.54 52.37
C LEU A 880 -9.11 26.46 53.32
N SER A 881 -7.78 26.42 53.46
CA SER A 881 -7.05 25.33 54.13
C SER A 881 -6.72 25.70 55.58
N PRO A 882 -7.22 24.97 56.58
CA PRO A 882 -7.03 25.32 57.98
C PRO A 882 -5.61 24.98 58.44
N VAL A 883 -5.02 25.80 59.31
CA VAL A 883 -3.66 25.63 59.84
C VAL A 883 -3.74 25.31 61.33
N VAL A 884 -3.21 24.14 61.72
CA VAL A 884 -3.27 23.65 63.12
C VAL A 884 -1.96 23.81 63.87
N LYS A 885 -0.86 24.11 63.18
CA LYS A 885 0.49 24.21 63.76
C LYS A 885 1.38 25.17 62.97
N ILE A 886 2.13 26.04 63.64
CA ILE A 886 3.10 26.97 63.06
C ILE A 886 4.40 26.92 63.87
N ASP A 887 5.55 26.74 63.22
CA ASP A 887 6.87 26.76 63.88
C ASP A 887 6.96 25.88 65.13
N GLY A 888 6.42 24.66 65.06
CA GLY A 888 6.35 23.73 66.19
C GLY A 888 5.21 23.98 67.20
N ARG A 889 4.58 25.17 67.19
CA ARG A 889 3.54 25.61 68.13
C ARG A 889 2.15 25.24 67.61
N ILE A 890 1.28 24.78 68.50
CA ILE A 890 -0.11 24.48 68.20
C ILE A 890 -0.90 25.79 68.06
N VAL A 891 -1.69 25.93 66.99
CA VAL A 891 -2.63 27.05 66.82
C VAL A 891 -3.92 26.71 67.57
N GLY A 892 -4.42 27.62 68.41
CA GLY A 892 -5.61 27.39 69.23
C GLY A 892 -5.51 26.10 70.06
N ASN A 893 -6.35 25.12 69.76
CA ASN A 893 -6.36 23.78 70.36
C ASN A 893 -5.84 22.67 69.41
N GLY A 894 -5.28 23.03 68.25
CA GLY A 894 -4.78 22.08 67.25
C GLY A 894 -5.87 21.38 66.45
N GLN A 895 -7.08 21.94 66.42
CA GLN A 895 -8.22 21.46 65.62
C GLN A 895 -8.73 22.58 64.71
N VAL A 896 -9.38 22.20 63.61
CA VAL A 896 -10.06 23.18 62.73
C VAL A 896 -11.20 23.85 63.48
N GLY A 897 -11.07 25.16 63.70
CA GLY A 897 -11.97 25.96 64.53
C GLY A 897 -13.31 26.31 63.89
N PRO A 898 -14.27 26.81 64.69
CA PRO A 898 -15.65 27.05 64.26
C PRO A 898 -15.80 28.14 63.19
N ILE A 899 -15.00 29.22 63.23
CA ILE A 899 -15.08 30.27 62.20
C ILE A 899 -14.57 29.73 60.87
N THR A 900 -13.45 29.00 60.90
CA THR A 900 -12.86 28.39 59.70
C THR A 900 -13.84 27.39 59.06
N ARG A 901 -14.46 26.50 59.84
CA ARG A 901 -15.47 25.55 59.31
C ARG A 901 -16.70 26.25 58.72
N ARG A 902 -17.16 27.34 59.34
CA ARG A 902 -18.29 28.14 58.83
C ARG A 902 -17.94 28.76 57.47
N LEU A 903 -16.76 29.36 57.35
CA LEU A 903 -16.29 29.95 56.09
C LEU A 903 -16.03 28.89 55.00
N GLN A 904 -15.52 27.71 55.35
CA GLN A 904 -15.40 26.58 54.41
C GLN A 904 -16.76 26.15 53.85
N ALA A 905 -17.79 26.04 54.69
CA ALA A 905 -19.15 25.71 54.26
C ALA A 905 -19.74 26.79 53.33
N SER A 906 -19.61 28.07 53.70
CA SER A 906 -20.11 29.18 52.88
C SER A 906 -19.34 29.34 51.57
N TYR A 907 -18.03 29.05 51.55
CA TYR A 907 -17.22 29.04 50.32
C TYR A 907 -17.63 27.89 49.39
N LYS A 908 -17.83 26.67 49.93
CA LYS A 908 -18.28 25.52 49.15
C LYS A 908 -19.64 25.76 48.49
N ASN A 909 -20.62 26.26 49.25
CA ASN A 909 -21.94 26.58 48.69
C ASN A 909 -21.82 27.60 47.53
N LEU A 910 -20.93 28.59 47.68
CA LEU A 910 -20.68 29.59 46.64
C LEU A 910 -20.02 28.99 45.38
N THR A 911 -19.08 28.05 45.51
CA THR A 911 -18.45 27.37 44.36
C THR A 911 -19.37 26.38 43.65
N ASP A 912 -20.32 25.75 44.36
CA ASP A 912 -21.35 24.90 43.76
C ASP A 912 -22.40 25.73 42.98
N GLU A 913 -22.80 26.88 43.52
CA GLU A 913 -23.84 27.75 42.95
C GLU A 913 -23.35 28.63 41.78
N SER A 914 -22.13 29.20 41.87
CA SER A 914 -21.66 30.26 40.96
C SER A 914 -20.52 29.85 40.02
N GLY A 915 -20.28 30.66 38.98
CA GLY A 915 -19.25 30.46 37.95
C GLY A 915 -19.81 30.45 36.53
N VAL A 916 -18.93 30.66 35.55
CA VAL A 916 -19.28 30.70 34.12
C VAL A 916 -19.43 29.26 33.60
N PRO A 917 -20.59 28.86 33.05
CA PRO A 917 -20.80 27.51 32.53
C PRO A 917 -19.85 27.21 31.35
N ILE A 918 -19.25 26.01 31.35
CA ILE A 918 -18.49 25.53 30.19
C ILE A 918 -19.49 25.14 29.09
N PRO A 919 -19.32 25.61 27.84
CA PRO A 919 -20.18 25.20 26.72
C PRO A 919 -20.17 23.68 26.51
N THR A 920 -21.34 23.06 26.57
CA THR A 920 -21.50 21.64 26.28
C THR A 920 -21.74 21.45 24.78
N TYR A 921 -20.85 20.72 24.11
CA TYR A 921 -21.09 20.22 22.76
C TYR A 921 -22.19 19.15 22.82
N ASN A 922 -23.45 19.57 22.67
CA ASN A 922 -24.52 18.66 22.30
C ASN A 922 -24.21 18.13 20.89
N LYS A 923 -23.98 16.81 20.79
CA LYS A 923 -23.92 16.14 19.48
C LYS A 923 -25.28 16.28 18.81
N ALA A 924 -25.31 17.01 17.70
CA ALA A 924 -26.38 16.95 16.71
C ALA A 924 -26.21 15.69 15.84
#